data_AF-A0A8H5VBR8-F1
#
_entry.id   AF-A0A8H5VBR8-F1
#
_cell.length_a   1.000
_cell.length_b   1.000
_cell.length_c   1.000
_cell.angle_alpha   90.00
_cell.angle_beta   90.00
_cell.angle_gamma   90.00
#
_symmetry.space_group_name_H-M   'P 1'
#
loop_
_entity.id
_entity.type
_entity.pdbx_description
1 polymer ?
#
loop_
_entity_poly.entity_id
_entity_poly.type
_entity_poly.pdbx_seq_one_letter_code
_entity_poly.pdbx_strand_id
1 'polypeptide(L)'
;MVVAKKPNFLIIVADDLGFSDVKPYGSEIDTPVLERLSKDGIRMTNFHTAQACSPTRAMLLSGTDNHIAGLGQMAEFAEMKKNLTGKYPDYVDKPGYEGYLNWKVAALPEILSDAGYLTLMSGKWHLGMTPDVSPSARGFKKSFGFLPGCGNHFNYEPQFEADQDTMLLTSDGFWMENQNPVDRKKDLPGDFYSTNFFTDKLLDMLSNRTKEEKEQPFFSYLAYTAPHWPMQAPQDVIEKYSGKYDNGPDQLRLDRLAKLKELGLVPSDVEAAPPVGFEAGVKWEDLTDHERDVSSRKMEVYAAMVDLLDQNIGRVVDALEATGELDNTFILFMSDNGAEGSTLEAAPLLSSFKTLGELIAAHYDNSLENIGKHNSYVWYGSRWACAATAPSRGFKGWSTEGGIRCPCLIRFPPISSAPQTISHAFTTVMDILPTILDLAQVQHPGKTFRGRQVVNPRGKSWVSHLSSPKEHPSVHQDEDHIHGWELFGNRAIRRGNWKAVLLAKQGGDNWELFDVESDPAEQHDLSKERPEILEEMLVHWATYVAETGTQSPRDKALMPIIDITHFQRIAPSPTEGLAAHDRELLCHWHQIAHKAIVHQRGSEDLFQHQVIHLAFDHPVIMNLILAISSFEQAHTAHHSQVNVPGYRIRRDIYASLGVKYSEAAARMMRQAVENANVDNGPVCHLASILMMINSYAQGSVKELVRVKNEPSTMLSDLLVICKLTRGVRAISDAYGVIRPDRHELILYVTEAEPPDRGPLDPILHMLNSLTFLEEEEDPVTKQICQNALDLMKWLIPQPTLGITH
;
A
#
# COMPACT_ATOMS: atom_id res chain seq x y z
N MET A 1 10.05 19.30 -41.25
CA MET A 1 9.67 19.08 -39.83
C MET A 1 10.87 18.44 -39.16
N VAL A 2 11.51 19.13 -38.22
CA VAL A 2 12.54 18.49 -37.38
C VAL A 2 11.76 17.60 -36.41
N VAL A 3 11.86 16.28 -36.57
CA VAL A 3 11.30 15.35 -35.59
C VAL A 3 12.09 15.58 -34.30
N ALA A 4 11.42 15.99 -33.22
CA ALA A 4 12.07 16.18 -31.94
C ALA A 4 12.71 14.84 -31.51
N LYS A 5 14.00 14.85 -31.14
CA LYS A 5 14.72 13.65 -30.69
C LYS A 5 14.02 13.15 -29.41
N LYS A 6 13.76 11.84 -29.32
CA LYS A 6 13.22 11.25 -28.09
C LYS A 6 14.19 11.52 -26.92
N PRO A 7 13.69 11.82 -25.71
CA PRO A 7 14.55 12.09 -24.58
C PRO A 7 15.28 10.81 -24.13
N ASN A 8 16.46 11.02 -23.58
CA ASN A 8 17.15 10.04 -22.74
C ASN A 8 16.63 10.17 -21.30
N PHE A 9 16.82 9.13 -20.49
CA PHE A 9 16.44 9.13 -19.08
C PHE A 9 17.62 8.69 -18.22
N LEU A 10 17.89 9.42 -17.14
CA LEU A 10 18.85 9.05 -16.11
C LEU A 10 18.15 9.12 -14.75
N ILE A 11 17.86 7.96 -14.18
CA ILE A 11 17.24 7.83 -12.87
C ILE A 11 18.32 7.45 -11.87
N ILE A 12 18.57 8.33 -10.91
CA ILE A 12 19.59 8.21 -9.88
C ILE A 12 18.88 7.98 -8.54
N VAL A 13 19.21 6.89 -7.87
CA VAL A 13 18.64 6.54 -6.57
C VAL A 13 19.76 6.45 -5.55
N ALA A 14 19.70 7.31 -4.54
CA ALA A 14 20.46 7.17 -3.30
C ALA A 14 19.72 6.22 -2.34
N ASP A 15 20.46 5.56 -1.45
CA ASP A 15 19.96 4.50 -0.56
C ASP A 15 20.03 4.98 0.88
N ASP A 16 18.87 5.19 1.52
CA ASP A 16 18.73 5.76 2.89
C ASP A 16 19.22 7.22 3.06
N LEU A 17 19.29 7.99 1.98
CA LEU A 17 19.58 9.43 2.06
C LEU A 17 18.42 10.19 2.72
N GLY A 18 18.71 11.03 3.70
CA GLY A 18 17.68 11.83 4.36
C GLY A 18 17.25 13.07 3.57
N PHE A 19 16.08 13.60 3.93
CA PHE A 19 15.43 14.69 3.21
C PHE A 19 16.30 15.93 3.05
N SER A 20 17.03 16.32 4.10
CA SER A 20 17.84 17.54 4.10
C SER A 20 19.33 17.32 3.82
N ASP A 21 19.76 16.13 3.40
CA ASP A 21 21.19 15.75 3.34
C ASP A 21 21.96 16.28 2.13
N VAL A 22 21.29 16.90 1.17
CA VAL A 22 21.92 17.53 0.01
C VAL A 22 21.70 19.04 -0.01
N LYS A 23 22.62 19.81 -0.58
CA LYS A 23 22.58 21.28 -0.62
C LYS A 23 21.29 21.86 -1.18
N PRO A 24 20.68 21.32 -2.26
CA PRO A 24 19.37 21.77 -2.73
C PRO A 24 18.26 21.73 -1.66
N TYR A 25 18.44 20.91 -0.63
CA TYR A 25 17.55 20.68 0.51
C TYR A 25 18.13 21.19 1.84
N GLY A 26 19.13 22.09 1.79
CA GLY A 26 19.61 22.82 2.97
C GLY A 26 20.78 22.18 3.74
N SER A 27 21.44 21.19 3.16
CA SER A 27 22.59 20.51 3.79
C SER A 27 23.86 21.35 3.87
N GLU A 28 24.67 21.07 4.89
CA GLU A 28 26.08 21.43 4.98
C GLU A 28 27.01 20.49 4.21
N ILE A 29 26.57 19.28 3.84
CA ILE A 29 27.37 18.30 3.10
C ILE A 29 27.70 18.82 1.71
N ASP A 30 28.93 18.62 1.23
CA ASP A 30 29.35 19.15 -0.06
C ASP A 30 28.73 18.36 -1.22
N THR A 31 27.65 18.90 -1.78
CA THR A 31 26.93 18.32 -2.94
C THR A 31 26.73 19.37 -4.07
N PRO A 32 27.83 19.93 -4.60
CA PRO A 32 27.78 21.02 -5.58
C PRO A 32 27.16 20.63 -6.93
N VAL A 33 27.19 19.35 -7.32
CA VAL A 33 26.61 18.90 -8.58
C VAL A 33 25.08 18.91 -8.50
N LEU A 34 24.51 18.37 -7.42
CA LEU A 34 23.08 18.44 -7.16
C LEU A 34 22.62 19.89 -6.95
N GLU A 35 23.43 20.71 -6.29
CA GLU A 35 23.20 22.17 -6.21
C GLU A 35 23.14 22.80 -7.62
N ARG A 36 24.09 22.48 -8.50
CA ARG A 36 24.10 22.93 -9.90
C ARG A 36 22.84 22.50 -10.64
N LEU A 37 22.46 21.23 -10.58
CA LEU A 37 21.26 20.68 -11.24
C LEU A 37 19.95 21.28 -10.69
N SER A 38 19.94 21.75 -9.44
CA SER A 38 18.75 22.39 -8.86
C SER A 38 18.50 23.82 -9.33
N LYS A 39 19.50 24.48 -9.93
CA LYS A 39 19.38 25.88 -10.37
C LYS A 39 18.41 26.04 -11.54
N ASP A 40 18.42 25.10 -12.48
CA ASP A 40 17.51 25.01 -13.63
C ASP A 40 16.55 23.80 -13.52
N GLY A 41 16.54 23.14 -12.36
CA GLY A 41 15.68 22.00 -12.05
C GLY A 41 14.47 22.35 -11.18
N ILE A 42 13.70 21.31 -10.86
CA ILE A 42 12.52 21.34 -10.00
C ILE A 42 12.81 20.48 -8.76
N ARG A 43 12.71 21.08 -7.58
CA ARG A 43 12.77 20.37 -6.29
C ARG A 43 11.36 20.00 -5.84
N MET A 44 11.11 18.74 -5.53
CA MET A 44 9.83 18.25 -5.01
C MET A 44 9.92 18.02 -3.51
N THR A 45 9.10 18.71 -2.73
CA THR A 45 9.12 18.58 -1.26
C THR A 45 8.06 17.62 -0.72
N ASN A 46 7.12 17.17 -1.56
CA ASN A 46 5.98 16.33 -1.20
C ASN A 46 5.95 15.05 -2.07
N PHE A 47 7.15 14.53 -2.37
CA PHE A 47 7.39 13.28 -3.10
C PHE A 47 7.52 12.10 -2.12
N HIS A 48 6.77 11.04 -2.37
CA HIS A 48 6.68 9.89 -1.46
C HIS A 48 7.15 8.57 -2.08
N THR A 49 7.83 7.79 -1.25
CA THR A 49 8.26 6.42 -1.53
C THR A 49 7.50 5.43 -0.66
N ALA A 50 7.88 4.16 -0.66
CA ALA A 50 7.52 3.26 0.43
C ALA A 50 8.43 3.52 1.66
N GLN A 51 8.20 2.77 2.75
CA GLN A 51 8.99 2.90 3.97
C GLN A 51 10.41 2.31 3.88
N ALA A 52 10.74 1.54 2.83
CA ALA A 52 12.01 0.82 2.70
C ALA A 52 12.39 0.53 1.23
N CYS A 53 13.64 0.09 1.05
CA CYS A 53 14.33 0.00 -0.23
C CYS A 53 13.61 -0.84 -1.30
N SER A 54 13.45 -2.15 -1.08
CA SER A 54 12.89 -3.07 -2.09
C SER A 54 11.43 -2.79 -2.45
N PRO A 55 10.53 -2.46 -1.49
CA PRO A 55 9.21 -1.93 -1.81
C PRO A 55 9.23 -0.72 -2.75
N THR A 56 10.04 0.31 -2.45
CA THR A 56 10.14 1.51 -3.29
C THR A 56 10.63 1.19 -4.69
N ARG A 57 11.68 0.36 -4.80
CA ARG A 57 12.27 -0.02 -6.10
C ARG A 57 11.27 -0.82 -6.94
N ALA A 58 10.44 -1.64 -6.30
CA ALA A 58 9.37 -2.37 -6.97
C ALA A 58 8.31 -1.41 -7.51
N MET A 59 7.92 -0.41 -6.72
CA MET A 59 6.97 0.63 -7.14
C MET A 59 7.51 1.50 -8.27
N LEU A 60 8.78 1.93 -8.17
CA LEU A 60 9.48 2.72 -9.18
C LEU A 60 9.42 2.08 -10.56
N LEU A 61 9.79 0.80 -10.64
CA LEU A 61 9.91 0.09 -11.91
C LEU A 61 8.59 -0.46 -12.44
N SER A 62 7.52 -0.47 -11.64
CA SER A 62 6.21 -1.01 -12.05
C SER A 62 5.08 0.02 -12.13
N GLY A 63 5.27 1.20 -11.53
CA GLY A 63 4.24 2.23 -11.43
C GLY A 63 3.02 1.84 -10.58
N THR A 64 3.10 0.75 -9.82
CA THR A 64 2.03 0.25 -8.95
C THR A 64 2.56 -0.04 -7.54
N ASP A 65 1.68 -0.44 -6.63
CA ASP A 65 1.98 -0.67 -5.23
C ASP A 65 2.88 -1.91 -5.02
N ASN A 66 3.75 -1.87 -3.99
CA ASN A 66 4.71 -2.95 -3.69
C ASN A 66 4.02 -4.29 -3.36
N HIS A 67 2.82 -4.25 -2.77
CA HIS A 67 2.01 -5.44 -2.48
C HIS A 67 1.48 -6.11 -3.74
N ILE A 68 1.43 -5.41 -4.87
CA ILE A 68 1.08 -6.00 -6.17
C ILE A 68 2.35 -6.47 -6.89
N ALA A 69 3.42 -5.68 -6.80
CA ALA A 69 4.66 -5.86 -7.53
C ALA A 69 5.58 -6.98 -6.98
N GLY A 70 5.24 -7.56 -5.83
CA GLY A 70 5.90 -8.76 -5.28
C GLY A 70 6.77 -8.54 -4.05
N LEU A 71 6.82 -7.30 -3.56
CA LEU A 71 7.57 -6.87 -2.39
C LEU A 71 6.62 -6.29 -1.34
N GLY A 72 5.49 -6.95 -1.06
CA GLY A 72 4.62 -6.61 0.06
C GLY A 72 5.32 -6.68 1.42
N GLN A 73 6.42 -7.44 1.51
CA GLN A 73 7.43 -7.36 2.56
C GLN A 73 8.83 -7.45 1.95
N MET A 74 9.83 -7.01 2.71
CA MET A 74 11.23 -7.26 2.37
C MET A 74 11.52 -8.76 2.43
N ALA A 75 12.19 -9.31 1.42
CA ALA A 75 12.50 -10.74 1.33
C ALA A 75 13.31 -11.23 2.54
N GLU A 76 14.23 -10.40 3.01
CA GLU A 76 15.07 -10.65 4.18
C GLU A 76 14.24 -10.79 5.46
N PHE A 77 13.09 -10.10 5.55
CA PHE A 77 12.25 -10.15 6.74
C PHE A 77 11.57 -11.52 6.92
N ALA A 78 11.23 -12.19 5.81
CA ALA A 78 10.71 -13.54 5.86
C ALA A 78 11.76 -14.54 6.40
N GLU A 79 13.00 -14.44 5.91
CA GLU A 79 14.12 -15.28 6.37
C GLU A 79 14.49 -14.98 7.83
N MET A 80 14.61 -13.70 8.20
CA MET A 80 14.88 -13.31 9.59
C MET A 80 13.80 -13.86 10.54
N LYS A 81 12.52 -13.76 10.18
CA LYS A 81 11.44 -14.33 11.00
C LYS A 81 11.50 -15.85 11.08
N LYS A 82 11.85 -16.53 9.99
CA LYS A 82 12.04 -17.99 10.01
C LYS A 82 13.16 -18.39 10.93
N ASN A 83 14.31 -17.72 10.87
CA ASN A 83 15.43 -18.02 11.74
C ASN A 83 15.00 -17.81 13.21
N LEU A 84 14.39 -16.66 13.51
CA LEU A 84 13.91 -16.32 14.85
C LEU A 84 12.84 -17.26 15.42
N THR A 85 11.90 -17.73 14.60
CA THR A 85 10.70 -18.43 15.09
C THR A 85 10.64 -19.91 14.70
N GLY A 86 11.60 -20.38 13.90
CA GLY A 86 11.60 -21.69 13.28
C GLY A 86 10.56 -21.87 12.16
N LYS A 87 9.80 -20.82 11.80
CA LYS A 87 8.73 -20.88 10.81
C LYS A 87 8.69 -19.64 9.93
N TYR A 88 8.44 -19.85 8.64
CA TYR A 88 8.12 -18.75 7.75
C TYR A 88 6.82 -18.04 8.19
N PRO A 89 6.72 -16.72 7.99
CA PRO A 89 5.49 -15.97 8.23
C PRO A 89 4.33 -16.43 7.33
N ASP A 90 3.09 -16.30 7.80
CA ASP A 90 1.86 -16.69 7.08
C ASP A 90 1.66 -15.97 5.73
N TYR A 91 2.37 -14.86 5.49
CA TYR A 91 2.31 -14.13 4.22
C TYR A 91 3.22 -14.73 3.14
N VAL A 92 4.15 -15.63 3.49
CA VAL A 92 4.98 -16.31 2.49
C VAL A 92 4.08 -17.14 1.57
N ASP A 93 4.41 -17.17 0.28
CA ASP A 93 3.61 -17.73 -0.82
C ASP A 93 2.27 -17.02 -1.12
N LYS A 94 1.95 -15.92 -0.44
CA LYS A 94 0.81 -15.08 -0.82
C LYS A 94 1.16 -14.29 -2.08
N PRO A 95 0.18 -14.07 -2.99
CA PRO A 95 0.43 -13.26 -4.17
C PRO A 95 0.85 -11.85 -3.76
N GLY A 96 1.93 -11.32 -4.36
CA GLY A 96 2.48 -10.01 -3.97
C GLY A 96 3.55 -10.04 -2.89
N TYR A 97 3.81 -11.20 -2.29
CA TYR A 97 4.81 -11.43 -1.25
C TYR A 97 5.89 -12.43 -1.69
N GLU A 98 6.14 -12.50 -3.01
CA GLU A 98 7.10 -13.44 -3.60
C GLU A 98 8.57 -13.14 -3.20
N GLY A 99 8.89 -11.91 -2.77
CA GLY A 99 10.24 -11.51 -2.36
C GLY A 99 11.14 -11.07 -3.52
N TYR A 100 10.56 -10.85 -4.70
CA TYR A 100 11.22 -10.35 -5.90
C TYR A 100 10.21 -9.60 -6.78
N LEU A 101 10.68 -8.75 -7.69
CA LEU A 101 9.79 -8.08 -8.64
C LEU A 101 9.11 -9.16 -9.46
N ASN A 102 7.80 -9.33 -9.29
CA ASN A 102 7.10 -10.47 -9.86
C ASN A 102 6.71 -10.20 -11.33
N TRP A 103 6.07 -11.19 -11.96
CA TRP A 103 5.67 -11.13 -13.36
C TRP A 103 4.24 -10.61 -13.57
N LYS A 104 3.56 -10.13 -12.51
CA LYS A 104 2.26 -9.44 -12.62
C LYS A 104 2.38 -7.98 -13.02
N VAL A 105 3.61 -7.49 -13.19
CA VAL A 105 3.91 -6.14 -13.65
C VAL A 105 4.71 -6.18 -14.95
N ALA A 106 4.50 -5.19 -15.80
CA ALA A 106 5.39 -4.89 -16.92
C ALA A 106 6.39 -3.84 -16.42
N ALA A 107 7.65 -4.23 -16.22
CA ALA A 107 8.64 -3.30 -15.69
C ALA A 107 9.00 -2.25 -16.74
N LEU A 108 9.22 -1.01 -16.30
CA LEU A 108 9.62 0.13 -17.13
C LEU A 108 10.73 -0.22 -18.15
N PRO A 109 11.87 -0.83 -17.77
CA PRO A 109 12.89 -1.25 -18.73
C PRO A 109 12.41 -2.30 -19.74
N GLU A 110 11.48 -3.21 -19.39
CA GLU A 110 10.91 -4.14 -20.36
C GLU A 110 10.12 -3.38 -21.44
N ILE A 111 9.28 -2.43 -21.01
CA ILE A 111 8.44 -1.62 -21.92
C ILE A 111 9.31 -0.74 -22.82
N LEU A 112 10.29 -0.03 -22.25
CA LEU A 112 11.17 0.86 -23.00
C LEU A 112 12.08 0.09 -23.97
N SER A 113 12.58 -1.07 -23.57
CA SER A 113 13.36 -1.95 -24.45
C SER A 113 12.57 -2.35 -25.70
N ASP A 114 11.29 -2.72 -25.55
CA ASP A 114 10.40 -3.05 -26.67
C ASP A 114 10.08 -1.83 -27.53
N ALA A 115 10.11 -0.63 -26.95
CA ALA A 115 9.94 0.65 -27.64
C ALA A 115 11.22 1.21 -28.30
N GLY A 116 12.32 0.45 -28.31
CA GLY A 116 13.55 0.80 -29.00
C GLY A 116 14.58 1.57 -28.19
N TYR A 117 14.41 1.69 -26.87
CA TYR A 117 15.43 2.25 -25.99
C TYR A 117 16.56 1.25 -25.72
N LEU A 118 17.76 1.79 -25.49
CA LEU A 118 18.84 1.07 -24.81
C LEU A 118 18.66 1.19 -23.30
N THR A 119 18.43 0.09 -22.61
CA THR A 119 18.22 0.06 -21.16
C THR A 119 19.51 -0.36 -20.44
N LEU A 120 19.99 0.53 -19.58
CA LEU A 120 21.26 0.43 -18.86
C LEU A 120 21.01 0.46 -17.36
N MET A 121 21.70 -0.38 -16.59
CA MET A 121 21.69 -0.32 -15.13
C MET A 121 23.09 -0.49 -14.55
N SER A 122 23.40 0.29 -13.51
CA SER A 122 24.48 -0.05 -12.61
C SER A 122 24.09 0.21 -11.15
N GLY A 123 24.34 -0.76 -10.27
CA GLY A 123 24.13 -0.59 -8.83
C GLY A 123 23.24 -1.65 -8.16
N LYS A 124 22.65 -1.27 -7.03
CA LYS A 124 21.75 -2.09 -6.20
C LYS A 124 20.47 -2.43 -6.94
N TRP A 125 20.15 -3.72 -6.99
CA TRP A 125 18.92 -4.25 -7.55
C TRP A 125 17.84 -4.40 -6.49
N HIS A 126 18.07 -5.26 -5.49
CA HIS A 126 17.16 -5.52 -4.36
C HIS A 126 15.75 -6.00 -4.75
N LEU A 127 15.61 -6.56 -5.95
CA LEU A 127 14.33 -7.01 -6.51
C LEU A 127 14.36 -8.49 -6.91
N GLY A 128 15.29 -9.25 -6.34
CA GLY A 128 15.45 -10.67 -6.57
C GLY A 128 16.93 -11.09 -6.54
N MET A 129 17.19 -12.31 -6.05
CA MET A 129 18.55 -12.81 -5.79
C MET A 129 19.04 -13.85 -6.80
N THR A 130 18.21 -14.24 -7.77
CA THR A 130 18.53 -15.29 -8.75
C THR A 130 18.59 -14.76 -10.19
N PRO A 131 19.30 -15.43 -11.11
CA PRO A 131 19.47 -14.95 -12.49
C PRO A 131 18.16 -14.68 -13.24
N ASP A 132 17.10 -15.46 -12.98
CA ASP A 132 15.79 -15.37 -13.62
C ASP A 132 14.96 -14.15 -13.17
N VAL A 133 15.36 -13.47 -12.10
CA VAL A 133 14.76 -12.22 -11.61
C VAL A 133 15.80 -11.09 -11.47
N SER A 134 16.94 -11.25 -12.13
CA SER A 134 18.02 -10.26 -12.20
C SER A 134 17.65 -9.05 -13.08
N PRO A 135 18.43 -7.96 -13.07
CA PRO A 135 18.17 -6.80 -13.94
C PRO A 135 18.01 -7.17 -15.42
N SER A 136 18.85 -8.08 -15.93
CA SER A 136 18.81 -8.50 -17.34
C SER A 136 17.53 -9.26 -17.68
N ALA A 137 17.07 -10.14 -16.79
CA ALA A 137 15.79 -10.82 -16.93
C ALA A 137 14.60 -9.86 -16.90
N ARG A 138 14.77 -8.69 -16.27
CA ARG A 138 13.75 -7.64 -16.13
C ARG A 138 13.95 -6.46 -17.07
N GLY A 139 14.61 -6.67 -18.21
CA GLY A 139 14.56 -5.75 -19.35
C GLY A 139 15.73 -4.79 -19.48
N PHE A 140 16.76 -4.88 -18.63
CA PHE A 140 18.02 -4.15 -18.84
C PHE A 140 18.91 -4.89 -19.83
N LYS A 141 19.19 -4.27 -20.99
CA LYS A 141 20.04 -4.86 -22.04
C LYS A 141 21.51 -4.93 -21.63
N LYS A 142 21.98 -3.93 -20.88
CA LYS A 142 23.29 -3.94 -20.23
C LYS A 142 23.12 -3.63 -18.75
N SER A 143 23.68 -4.45 -17.88
CA SER A 143 23.55 -4.25 -16.45
C SER A 143 24.75 -4.74 -15.66
N PHE A 144 25.13 -3.99 -14.63
CA PHE A 144 25.99 -4.46 -13.55
C PHE A 144 25.22 -4.31 -12.23
N GLY A 145 24.77 -5.43 -11.67
CA GLY A 145 23.85 -5.47 -10.55
C GLY A 145 24.46 -6.07 -9.30
N PHE A 146 24.32 -5.35 -8.18
CA PHE A 146 24.43 -5.92 -6.83
C PHE A 146 23.03 -6.33 -6.38
N LEU A 147 22.77 -7.64 -6.27
CA LEU A 147 21.43 -8.16 -6.01
C LEU A 147 20.88 -7.88 -4.58
N PRO A 148 21.67 -7.96 -3.50
CA PRO A 148 21.21 -7.80 -2.13
C PRO A 148 20.78 -6.37 -1.76
N GLY A 149 20.14 -6.25 -0.60
CA GLY A 149 19.75 -4.97 -0.02
C GLY A 149 20.92 -4.13 0.51
N CYS A 150 22.02 -4.77 0.92
CA CYS A 150 23.17 -4.09 1.51
C CYS A 150 24.42 -4.95 1.36
N GLY A 151 25.60 -4.34 1.49
CA GLY A 151 26.87 -5.03 1.41
C GLY A 151 28.03 -4.10 1.74
N ASN A 152 29.21 -4.66 1.99
CA ASN A 152 30.41 -3.89 2.29
C ASN A 152 30.85 -3.05 1.07
N HIS A 153 31.02 -1.73 1.25
CA HIS A 153 31.30 -0.81 0.15
C HIS A 153 32.70 -0.99 -0.44
N PHE A 154 33.61 -1.63 0.30
CA PHE A 154 34.97 -1.97 -0.12
C PHE A 154 35.13 -3.45 -0.52
N ASN A 155 34.03 -4.19 -0.69
CA ASN A 155 34.07 -5.63 -1.02
C ASN A 155 34.86 -6.48 0.02
N TYR A 156 34.96 -6.00 1.25
CA TYR A 156 35.55 -6.75 2.36
C TYR A 156 34.52 -7.67 3.01
N GLU A 157 34.91 -8.93 3.25
CA GLU A 157 34.17 -9.85 4.09
C GLU A 157 35.14 -10.57 5.03
N PRO A 158 34.84 -10.67 6.32
CA PRO A 158 35.65 -11.44 7.25
C PRO A 158 35.51 -12.94 6.97
N GLN A 159 36.44 -13.73 7.49
CA GLN A 159 36.34 -15.19 7.45
C GLN A 159 35.39 -15.64 8.56
N PHE A 160 34.18 -16.04 8.17
CA PHE A 160 33.18 -16.62 9.06
C PHE A 160 33.38 -18.13 9.22
N GLU A 161 32.92 -18.69 10.35
CA GLU A 161 32.83 -20.14 10.53
C GLU A 161 31.66 -20.70 9.69
N ALA A 162 31.76 -21.96 9.23
CA ALA A 162 30.84 -22.52 8.22
C ALA A 162 29.37 -22.64 8.67
N ASP A 163 29.09 -22.55 9.97
CA ASP A 163 27.78 -22.65 10.60
C ASP A 163 27.21 -21.30 11.08
N GLN A 164 27.87 -20.18 10.77
CA GLN A 164 27.40 -18.85 11.14
C GLN A 164 26.38 -18.31 10.13
N ASP A 165 25.28 -17.76 10.63
CA ASP A 165 24.34 -16.97 9.82
C ASP A 165 24.98 -15.62 9.50
N THR A 166 25.43 -15.48 8.25
CA THR A 166 26.14 -14.30 7.74
C THR A 166 25.25 -13.45 6.84
N MET A 167 23.93 -13.69 6.89
CA MET A 167 22.95 -12.88 6.16
C MET A 167 23.16 -11.39 6.50
N LEU A 168 23.20 -10.53 5.47
CA LEU A 168 23.58 -9.09 5.51
C LEU A 168 25.09 -8.77 5.60
N LEU A 169 25.95 -9.76 5.87
CA LEU A 169 27.40 -9.59 5.97
C LEU A 169 28.19 -10.23 4.81
N THR A 170 27.52 -10.98 3.93
CA THR A 170 28.12 -11.60 2.74
C THR A 170 27.44 -11.14 1.45
N SER A 171 28.25 -11.09 0.40
CA SER A 171 27.96 -10.69 -0.97
C SER A 171 28.43 -11.73 -2.00
N ASP A 172 29.01 -12.86 -1.53
CA ASP A 172 29.46 -13.96 -2.39
C ASP A 172 28.27 -14.52 -3.20
N GLY A 173 28.41 -14.59 -4.52
CA GLY A 173 27.38 -15.14 -5.42
C GLY A 173 26.23 -14.20 -5.77
N PHE A 174 26.25 -12.94 -5.32
CA PHE A 174 25.16 -11.99 -5.53
C PHE A 174 25.48 -10.81 -6.46
N TRP A 175 26.55 -10.93 -7.24
CA TRP A 175 26.93 -9.96 -8.26
C TRP A 175 26.61 -10.50 -9.64
N MET A 176 26.02 -9.67 -10.50
CA MET A 176 25.63 -10.06 -11.86
C MET A 176 26.08 -9.01 -12.87
N GLU A 177 26.72 -9.44 -13.95
CA GLU A 177 26.96 -8.63 -15.14
C GLU A 177 26.16 -9.23 -16.30
N ASN A 178 25.12 -8.52 -16.72
CA ASN A 178 24.08 -9.02 -17.61
C ASN A 178 23.44 -10.29 -17.05
N GLN A 179 23.61 -11.43 -17.72
CA GLN A 179 23.10 -12.74 -17.32
C GLN A 179 24.14 -13.58 -16.58
N ASN A 180 25.38 -13.09 -16.44
CA ASN A 180 26.49 -13.85 -15.91
C ASN A 180 26.74 -13.47 -14.44
N PRO A 181 26.87 -14.45 -13.54
CA PRO A 181 27.41 -14.21 -12.20
C PRO A 181 28.83 -13.63 -12.27
N VAL A 182 29.14 -12.73 -11.35
CA VAL A 182 30.46 -12.11 -11.19
C VAL A 182 31.08 -12.66 -9.91
N ASP A 183 32.30 -13.19 -9.99
CA ASP A 183 33.06 -13.64 -8.83
C ASP A 183 33.74 -12.42 -8.19
N ARG A 184 33.20 -11.96 -7.06
CA ARG A 184 33.68 -10.75 -6.38
C ARG A 184 35.16 -10.78 -6.00
N LYS A 185 35.77 -11.95 -5.85
CA LYS A 185 37.18 -12.12 -5.45
C LYS A 185 38.14 -12.07 -6.65
N LYS A 186 37.63 -12.36 -7.85
CA LYS A 186 38.43 -12.42 -9.09
C LYS A 186 38.17 -11.26 -10.03
N ASP A 187 36.91 -10.83 -10.12
CA ASP A 187 36.42 -9.96 -11.19
C ASP A 187 36.25 -8.51 -10.73
N LEU A 188 36.09 -8.26 -9.42
CA LEU A 188 36.11 -6.91 -8.87
C LEU A 188 37.54 -6.44 -8.63
N PRO A 189 37.85 -5.15 -8.87
CA PRO A 189 39.20 -4.64 -8.71
C PRO A 189 39.59 -4.57 -7.23
N GLY A 190 40.90 -4.63 -6.95
CA GLY A 190 41.42 -4.62 -5.58
C GLY A 190 41.17 -3.32 -4.81
N ASP A 191 40.96 -2.21 -5.53
CA ASP A 191 40.62 -0.87 -5.01
C ASP A 191 39.11 -0.56 -5.13
N PHE A 192 38.28 -1.60 -5.21
CA PHE A 192 36.82 -1.46 -5.32
C PHE A 192 36.25 -0.55 -4.22
N TYR A 193 35.49 0.46 -4.66
CA TYR A 193 34.54 1.18 -3.83
C TYR A 193 33.21 1.30 -4.58
N SER A 194 32.14 0.80 -3.97
CA SER A 194 30.82 0.62 -4.61
C SER A 194 30.35 1.83 -5.44
N THR A 195 30.29 3.04 -4.86
CA THR A 195 29.84 4.27 -5.54
C THR A 195 30.68 4.60 -6.78
N ASN A 196 32.00 4.46 -6.68
CA ASN A 196 32.91 4.71 -7.80
C ASN A 196 32.70 3.66 -8.89
N PHE A 197 32.68 2.38 -8.52
CA PHE A 197 32.61 1.28 -9.46
C PHE A 197 31.28 1.18 -10.19
N PHE A 198 30.16 1.46 -9.51
CA PHE A 198 28.85 1.57 -10.18
C PHE A 198 28.84 2.68 -11.23
N THR A 199 29.45 3.81 -10.90
CA THR A 199 29.58 4.94 -11.82
C THR A 199 30.48 4.59 -13.00
N ASP A 200 31.61 3.93 -12.76
CA ASP A 200 32.53 3.46 -13.80
C ASP A 200 31.82 2.52 -14.77
N LYS A 201 31.05 1.55 -14.26
CA LYS A 201 30.30 0.60 -15.08
C LYS A 201 29.23 1.29 -15.93
N LEU A 202 28.51 2.28 -15.40
CA LEU A 202 27.54 3.02 -16.21
C LEU A 202 28.24 3.87 -17.28
N LEU A 203 29.32 4.57 -16.94
CA LEU A 203 30.11 5.36 -17.88
C LEU A 203 30.71 4.50 -18.99
N ASP A 204 31.18 3.30 -18.65
CA ASP A 204 31.63 2.29 -19.62
C ASP A 204 30.50 1.90 -20.58
N MET A 205 29.32 1.55 -20.06
CA MET A 205 28.15 1.20 -20.88
C MET A 205 27.71 2.33 -21.81
N LEU A 206 27.80 3.60 -21.37
CA LEU A 206 27.46 4.79 -22.15
C LEU A 206 28.51 5.11 -23.22
N SER A 207 29.79 4.97 -22.88
CA SER A 207 30.93 5.31 -23.76
C SER A 207 31.15 4.25 -24.84
N ASN A 208 31.00 2.98 -24.47
CA ASN A 208 31.22 1.82 -25.34
C ASN A 208 29.94 1.33 -26.04
N ARG A 209 28.98 2.24 -26.26
CA ARG A 209 27.84 1.98 -27.14
C ARG A 209 28.31 1.68 -28.57
N THR A 210 27.75 0.65 -29.20
CA THR A 210 27.96 0.37 -30.63
C THR A 210 27.43 1.52 -31.49
N LYS A 211 27.72 1.48 -32.79
CA LYS A 211 27.21 2.49 -33.72
C LYS A 211 25.67 2.52 -33.72
N GLU A 212 25.04 1.35 -33.71
CA GLU A 212 23.58 1.19 -33.68
C GLU A 212 23.00 1.65 -32.33
N GLU A 213 23.66 1.35 -31.21
CA GLU A 213 23.23 1.79 -29.89
C GLU A 213 23.32 3.30 -29.69
N LYS A 214 24.24 3.99 -30.39
CA LYS A 214 24.34 5.46 -30.38
C LYS A 214 23.19 6.14 -31.12
N GLU A 215 22.48 5.42 -31.99
CA GLU A 215 21.27 5.92 -32.67
C GLU A 215 20.01 5.77 -31.80
N GLN A 216 20.06 4.96 -30.74
CA GLN A 216 18.97 4.76 -29.79
C GLN A 216 19.00 5.79 -28.65
N PRO A 217 17.84 6.28 -28.18
CA PRO A 217 17.78 6.92 -26.87
C PRO A 217 18.04 5.87 -25.77
N PHE A 218 18.51 6.31 -24.61
CA PHE A 218 18.78 5.40 -23.49
C PHE A 218 17.90 5.68 -22.27
N PHE A 219 17.66 4.62 -21.49
CA PHE A 219 17.17 4.68 -20.12
C PHE A 219 18.24 4.10 -19.21
N SER A 220 18.82 4.94 -18.36
CA SER A 220 19.88 4.58 -17.41
C SER A 220 19.35 4.62 -15.99
N TYR A 221 19.52 3.51 -15.27
CA TYR A 221 19.18 3.38 -13.86
C TYR A 221 20.48 3.24 -13.03
N LEU A 222 20.83 4.30 -12.32
CA LEU A 222 22.01 4.38 -11.47
C LEU A 222 21.58 4.31 -10.01
N ALA A 223 21.60 3.10 -9.45
CA ALA A 223 21.02 2.83 -8.15
C ALA A 223 22.14 2.59 -7.13
N TYR A 224 22.57 3.62 -6.44
CA TYR A 224 23.66 3.49 -5.47
C TYR A 224 23.25 2.61 -4.27
N THR A 225 24.26 2.08 -3.58
CA THR A 225 24.13 1.56 -2.21
C THR A 225 24.46 2.62 -1.16
N ALA A 226 25.06 3.76 -1.54
CA ALA A 226 25.36 4.84 -0.62
C ALA A 226 24.12 5.77 -0.44
N PRO A 227 23.95 6.41 0.73
CA PRO A 227 24.77 6.31 1.95
C PRO A 227 24.32 5.23 2.96
N HIS A 228 23.73 4.11 2.51
CA HIS A 228 23.32 2.99 3.38
C HIS A 228 24.51 2.41 4.17
N TRP A 229 24.23 1.75 5.28
CA TRP A 229 25.24 1.05 6.08
C TRP A 229 25.80 -0.20 5.37
N PRO A 230 27.02 -0.67 5.73
CA PRO A 230 27.92 -0.10 6.73
C PRO A 230 28.52 1.25 6.32
N MET A 231 28.56 2.23 7.24
CA MET A 231 29.11 3.55 6.95
C MET A 231 30.60 3.44 6.65
N GLN A 232 30.96 3.63 5.38
CA GLN A 232 32.29 3.37 4.83
C GLN A 232 32.63 4.35 3.70
N ALA A 233 33.76 5.03 3.82
CA ALA A 233 34.25 5.97 2.81
C ALA A 233 35.79 6.04 2.81
N PRO A 234 36.41 6.39 1.67
CA PRO A 234 37.82 6.77 1.60
C PRO A 234 38.22 7.81 2.66
N GLN A 235 39.35 7.56 3.31
CA GLN A 235 39.83 8.33 4.47
C GLN A 235 40.02 9.82 4.17
N ASP A 236 40.54 10.15 2.99
CA ASP A 236 40.78 11.53 2.54
C ASP A 236 39.48 12.34 2.41
N VAL A 237 38.36 11.68 2.11
CA VAL A 237 37.05 12.34 2.06
C VAL A 237 36.46 12.48 3.46
N ILE A 238 36.62 11.49 4.35
CA ILE A 238 36.20 11.57 5.75
C ILE A 238 36.87 12.77 6.44
N GLU A 239 38.17 12.96 6.21
CA GLU A 239 38.96 14.04 6.82
C GLU A 239 38.44 15.45 6.51
N LYS A 240 37.74 15.66 5.38
CA LYS A 240 37.09 16.95 5.06
C LYS A 240 36.02 17.35 6.08
N TYR A 241 35.43 16.37 6.76
CA TYR A 241 34.32 16.54 7.69
C TYR A 241 34.75 16.52 9.16
N SER A 242 36.06 16.36 9.44
CA SER A 242 36.57 16.26 10.80
C SER A 242 36.15 17.44 11.68
N GLY A 243 35.50 17.13 12.81
CA GLY A 243 35.03 18.10 13.80
C GLY A 243 33.74 18.85 13.41
N LYS A 244 33.18 18.58 12.22
CA LYS A 244 31.98 19.29 11.75
C LYS A 244 30.72 18.93 12.54
N TYR A 245 30.72 17.75 13.16
CA TYR A 245 29.56 17.16 13.82
C TYR A 245 29.70 17.07 15.35
N ASP A 246 30.66 17.79 15.95
CA ASP A 246 30.94 17.74 17.39
C ASP A 246 29.82 18.34 18.25
N ASN A 247 29.01 19.23 17.65
CA ASN A 247 27.83 19.82 18.31
C ASN A 247 26.62 18.87 18.36
N GLY A 248 26.73 17.68 17.76
CA GLY A 248 25.73 16.62 17.87
C GLY A 248 24.49 16.75 16.97
N PRO A 249 23.65 15.71 16.97
CA PRO A 249 22.51 15.58 16.05
C PRO A 249 21.40 16.59 16.30
N ASP A 250 21.20 17.00 17.56
CA ASP A 250 20.13 17.93 17.91
C ASP A 250 20.42 19.34 17.39
N GLN A 251 21.69 19.78 17.45
CA GLN A 251 22.10 21.04 16.84
C GLN A 251 22.01 20.97 15.31
N LEU A 252 22.48 19.88 14.70
CA LEU A 252 22.36 19.68 13.26
C LEU A 252 20.89 19.74 12.81
N ARG A 253 19.97 19.13 13.55
CA ARG A 253 18.53 19.17 13.27
C ARG A 253 17.99 20.60 13.25
N LEU A 254 18.41 21.44 14.20
CA LEU A 254 18.01 22.85 14.26
C LEU A 254 18.58 23.64 13.08
N ASP A 255 19.85 23.42 12.74
CA ASP A 255 20.53 24.10 11.62
C ASP A 255 19.86 23.73 10.27
N ARG A 256 19.58 22.44 10.06
CA ARG A 256 18.86 21.93 8.88
C ARG A 256 17.45 22.50 8.79
N LEU A 257 16.69 22.52 9.89
CA LEU A 257 15.35 23.10 9.91
C LEU A 257 15.37 24.60 9.57
N ALA A 258 16.32 25.36 10.14
CA ALA A 258 16.48 26.78 9.84
C ALA A 258 16.78 26.98 8.34
N LYS A 259 17.63 26.14 7.74
CA LYS A 259 17.95 26.24 6.32
C LYS A 259 16.79 25.83 5.41
N LEU A 260 16.04 24.79 5.76
CA LEU A 260 14.82 24.39 5.04
C LEU A 260 13.79 25.52 5.01
N LYS A 261 13.61 26.23 6.13
CA LYS A 261 12.73 27.42 6.23
C LYS A 261 13.25 28.57 5.37
N GLU A 262 14.54 28.86 5.42
CA GLU A 262 15.18 29.90 4.60
C GLU A 262 14.98 29.65 3.10
N LEU A 263 15.06 28.39 2.68
CA LEU A 263 14.89 27.97 1.28
C LEU A 263 13.42 27.85 0.84
N GLY A 264 12.45 28.02 1.75
CA GLY A 264 11.02 27.86 1.46
C GLY A 264 10.61 26.42 1.14
N LEU A 265 11.36 25.42 1.62
CA LEU A 265 11.08 24.00 1.37
C LEU A 265 10.08 23.42 2.38
N VAL A 266 9.88 24.12 3.50
CA VAL A 266 8.92 23.80 4.56
C VAL A 266 8.26 25.10 5.03
N PRO A 267 7.07 25.05 5.67
CA PRO A 267 6.43 26.23 6.24
C PRO A 267 7.34 26.95 7.25
N SER A 268 7.33 28.29 7.25
CA SER A 268 8.22 29.08 8.11
C SER A 268 7.96 28.89 9.61
N ASP A 269 6.72 28.57 9.96
CA ASP A 269 6.22 28.35 11.31
C ASP A 269 6.23 26.87 11.74
N VAL A 270 6.65 25.94 10.86
CA VAL A 270 6.68 24.51 11.21
C VAL A 270 7.59 24.25 12.41
N GLU A 271 7.10 23.45 13.36
CA GLU A 271 7.90 22.89 14.44
C GLU A 271 8.30 21.46 14.08
N ALA A 272 9.58 21.11 14.29
CA ALA A 272 10.05 19.77 13.98
C ALA A 272 9.55 18.76 15.03
N ALA A 273 9.08 17.61 14.56
CA ALA A 273 8.73 16.48 15.41
C ALA A 273 9.90 16.12 16.35
N PRO A 274 9.62 15.71 17.61
CA PRO A 274 10.65 15.27 18.53
C PRO A 274 11.37 14.03 17.98
N PRO A 275 12.69 13.86 18.25
CA PRO A 275 13.40 12.64 17.87
C PRO A 275 12.72 11.39 18.44
N VAL A 276 12.65 10.34 17.63
CA VAL A 276 12.09 9.03 17.97
C VAL A 276 13.11 7.93 17.71
N GLY A 277 12.78 6.68 18.05
CA GLY A 277 13.68 5.53 17.89
C GLY A 277 14.38 5.10 19.19
N PHE A 278 15.30 4.14 19.09
CA PHE A 278 15.94 3.52 20.26
C PHE A 278 16.71 4.53 21.12
N GLU A 279 17.35 5.52 20.50
CA GLU A 279 18.18 6.52 21.19
C GLU A 279 17.42 7.82 21.47
N ALA A 280 16.10 7.86 21.25
CA ALA A 280 15.29 9.07 21.45
C ALA A 280 15.45 9.68 22.86
N GLY A 281 15.65 8.84 23.88
CA GLY A 281 15.87 9.28 25.27
C GLY A 281 17.31 9.70 25.60
N VAL A 282 18.29 9.42 24.74
CA VAL A 282 19.73 9.61 25.03
C VAL A 282 20.18 10.97 24.52
N LYS A 283 20.39 11.95 25.39
CA LYS A 283 20.79 13.29 24.95
C LYS A 283 22.29 13.37 24.67
N TRP A 284 22.68 14.26 23.76
CA TRP A 284 24.09 14.44 23.36
C TRP A 284 24.97 14.88 24.55
N GLU A 285 24.44 15.75 25.40
CA GLU A 285 25.10 16.24 26.62
C GLU A 285 25.29 15.15 27.69
N ASP A 286 24.51 14.06 27.64
CA ASP A 286 24.58 12.96 28.60
C ASP A 286 25.64 11.91 28.22
N LEU A 287 26.15 11.95 26.98
CA LEU A 287 27.20 11.05 26.49
C LEU A 287 28.57 11.40 27.11
N THR A 288 29.46 10.42 27.19
CA THR A 288 30.88 10.65 27.44
C THR A 288 31.56 11.28 26.22
N ASP A 289 32.75 11.88 26.41
CA ASP A 289 33.54 12.43 25.29
C ASP A 289 33.81 11.37 24.21
N HIS A 290 34.18 10.15 24.63
CA HIS A 290 34.46 9.06 23.70
C HIS A 290 33.20 8.63 22.90
N GLU A 291 32.04 8.55 23.54
CA GLU A 291 30.79 8.21 22.85
C GLU A 291 30.38 9.30 21.84
N ARG A 292 30.60 10.58 22.19
CA ARG A 292 30.41 11.69 21.25
C ARG A 292 31.37 11.58 20.06
N ASP A 293 32.66 11.38 20.31
CA ASP A 293 33.67 11.26 19.24
C ASP A 293 33.32 10.12 18.26
N VAL A 294 32.92 8.96 18.80
CA VAL A 294 32.47 7.80 18.00
C VAL A 294 31.23 8.14 17.18
N SER A 295 30.25 8.82 17.78
CA SER A 295 28.99 9.18 17.12
C SER A 295 29.19 10.26 16.03
N SER A 296 29.99 11.29 16.32
CA SER A 296 30.38 12.32 15.35
C SER A 296 31.16 11.71 14.20
N ARG A 297 32.13 10.82 14.46
CA ARG A 297 32.86 10.08 13.41
C ARG A 297 31.93 9.30 12.49
N LYS A 298 30.88 8.64 13.01
CA LYS A 298 29.88 7.96 12.16
C LYS A 298 29.19 8.94 11.20
N MET A 299 28.86 10.14 11.66
CA MET A 299 28.25 11.19 10.83
C MET A 299 29.26 11.79 9.82
N GLU A 300 30.53 11.94 10.20
CA GLU A 300 31.61 12.36 9.27
C GLU A 300 31.75 11.39 8.10
N VAL A 301 31.72 10.08 8.39
CA VAL A 301 31.75 9.04 7.35
C VAL A 301 30.50 9.10 6.48
N TYR A 302 29.31 9.23 7.07
CA TYR A 302 28.06 9.40 6.31
C TYR A 302 28.15 10.60 5.35
N ALA A 303 28.61 11.75 5.83
CA ALA A 303 28.79 12.94 5.01
C ALA A 303 29.79 12.73 3.87
N ALA A 304 30.88 12.00 4.12
CA ALA A 304 31.84 11.62 3.08
C ALA A 304 31.24 10.68 2.02
N MET A 305 30.36 9.75 2.40
CA MET A 305 29.64 8.89 1.45
C MET A 305 28.71 9.71 0.54
N VAL A 306 28.01 10.70 1.09
CA VAL A 306 27.12 11.59 0.33
C VAL A 306 27.90 12.55 -0.58
N ASP A 307 29.04 13.08 -0.13
CA ASP A 307 29.98 13.86 -0.95
C ASP A 307 30.45 13.02 -2.16
N LEU A 308 30.92 11.80 -1.93
CA LEU A 308 31.34 10.89 -3.01
C LEU A 308 30.21 10.51 -3.96
N LEU A 309 28.98 10.39 -3.44
CA LEU A 309 27.80 10.18 -4.26
C LEU A 309 27.62 11.35 -5.24
N ASP A 310 27.67 12.60 -4.76
CA ASP A 310 27.54 13.79 -5.61
C ASP A 310 28.68 13.94 -6.61
N GLN A 311 29.93 13.69 -6.20
CA GLN A 311 31.09 13.69 -7.10
C GLN A 311 30.88 12.69 -8.26
N ASN A 312 30.38 11.50 -7.96
CA ASN A 312 30.12 10.47 -8.97
C ASN A 312 28.93 10.79 -9.88
N ILE A 313 27.88 11.42 -9.36
CA ILE A 313 26.83 12.01 -10.19
C ILE A 313 27.44 13.04 -11.15
N GLY A 314 28.37 13.87 -10.66
CA GLY A 314 29.14 14.83 -11.46
C GLY A 314 29.80 14.19 -12.68
N ARG A 315 30.49 13.06 -12.48
CA ARG A 315 31.16 12.33 -13.56
C ARG A 315 30.19 11.90 -14.67
N VAL A 316 28.98 11.46 -14.31
CA VAL A 316 27.93 11.09 -15.30
C VAL A 316 27.39 12.32 -16.00
N VAL A 317 27.06 13.37 -15.26
CA VAL A 317 26.55 14.63 -15.82
C VAL A 317 27.55 15.24 -16.80
N ASP A 318 28.83 15.29 -16.42
CA ASP A 318 29.89 15.85 -17.25
C ASP A 318 30.11 14.99 -18.52
N ALA A 319 29.95 13.66 -18.44
CA ALA A 319 29.99 12.79 -19.62
C ALA A 319 28.80 13.03 -20.57
N LEU A 320 27.61 13.29 -20.04
CA LEU A 320 26.44 13.66 -20.84
C LEU A 320 26.61 15.05 -21.46
N GLU A 321 27.23 15.99 -20.75
CA GLU A 321 27.54 17.32 -21.26
C GLU A 321 28.57 17.25 -22.39
N ALA A 322 29.65 16.49 -22.20
CA ALA A 322 30.72 16.29 -23.19
C ALA A 322 30.21 15.65 -24.49
N THR A 323 29.14 14.86 -24.43
CA THR A 323 28.50 14.24 -25.60
C THR A 323 27.32 15.06 -26.16
N GLY A 324 26.98 16.19 -25.54
CA GLY A 324 25.84 17.03 -25.92
C GLY A 324 24.47 16.38 -25.68
N GLU A 325 24.40 15.34 -24.84
CA GLU A 325 23.16 14.62 -24.52
C GLU A 325 22.47 15.15 -23.26
N LEU A 326 23.15 15.94 -22.44
CA LEU A 326 22.64 16.44 -21.15
C LEU A 326 21.27 17.13 -21.29
N ASP A 327 21.12 18.10 -22.20
CA ASP A 327 19.87 18.87 -22.36
C ASP A 327 18.68 18.04 -22.85
N ASN A 328 18.95 16.92 -23.54
CA ASN A 328 17.92 15.98 -23.98
C ASN A 328 17.81 14.77 -23.03
N THR A 329 18.38 14.86 -21.82
CA THR A 329 18.27 13.82 -20.79
C THR A 329 17.40 14.31 -19.64
N PHE A 330 16.30 13.62 -19.39
CA PHE A 330 15.52 13.78 -18.17
C PHE A 330 16.30 13.14 -17.02
N ILE A 331 16.81 13.97 -16.11
CA ILE A 331 17.54 13.52 -14.92
C ILE A 331 16.59 13.60 -13.73
N LEU A 332 16.46 12.48 -13.01
CA LEU A 332 15.76 12.39 -11.75
C LEU A 332 16.71 11.87 -10.68
N PHE A 333 16.85 12.60 -9.59
CA PHE A 333 17.56 12.18 -8.39
C PHE A 333 16.56 12.01 -7.26
N MET A 334 16.61 10.89 -6.54
CA MET A 334 15.77 10.63 -5.38
C MET A 334 16.48 9.77 -4.32
N SER A 335 15.99 9.82 -3.08
CA SER A 335 16.20 8.74 -2.10
C SER A 335 15.11 7.67 -2.23
N ASP A 336 15.39 6.41 -1.88
CA ASP A 336 14.39 5.33 -1.92
C ASP A 336 13.51 5.23 -0.66
N ASN A 337 13.89 5.87 0.44
CA ASN A 337 13.09 5.99 1.66
C ASN A 337 13.69 7.08 2.56
N GLY A 338 13.04 7.32 3.71
CA GLY A 338 13.58 8.18 4.75
C GLY A 338 14.96 7.73 5.23
N ALA A 339 15.63 8.61 6.00
CA ALA A 339 16.93 8.36 6.62
C ALA A 339 16.91 7.09 7.50
N GLU A 340 18.02 6.39 7.68
CA GLU A 340 18.07 5.11 8.39
C GLU A 340 18.31 5.26 9.91
N GLY A 341 17.23 5.33 10.68
CA GLY A 341 17.34 5.44 12.15
C GLY A 341 17.38 4.11 12.91
N SER A 342 17.41 2.96 12.24
CA SER A 342 17.36 1.65 12.90
C SER A 342 18.68 1.31 13.58
N THR A 343 18.59 0.69 14.75
CA THR A 343 19.75 0.15 15.48
C THR A 343 19.82 -1.36 15.26
N LEU A 344 20.65 -1.80 14.32
CA LEU A 344 20.67 -3.21 13.88
C LEU A 344 21.24 -4.18 14.91
N GLU A 345 22.05 -3.71 15.87
CA GLU A 345 22.54 -4.53 16.99
C GLU A 345 21.41 -5.05 17.89
N ALA A 346 20.25 -4.40 17.86
CA ALA A 346 19.06 -4.85 18.60
C ALA A 346 18.26 -5.94 17.86
N ALA A 347 18.61 -6.30 16.62
CA ALA A 347 17.98 -7.38 15.88
C ALA A 347 18.57 -8.73 16.34
N PRO A 348 17.78 -9.63 16.97
CA PRO A 348 18.28 -10.95 17.28
C PRO A 348 18.38 -11.75 15.97
N LEU A 349 19.59 -12.16 15.60
CA LEU A 349 19.81 -13.22 14.63
C LEU A 349 19.91 -14.51 15.44
N LEU A 350 18.96 -15.44 15.30
CA LEU A 350 19.09 -16.74 15.96
C LEU A 350 18.87 -17.85 14.94
N SER A 351 19.98 -18.32 14.39
CA SER A 351 20.18 -19.72 14.00
C SER A 351 21.57 -20.22 14.45
N SER A 352 22.49 -19.31 14.75
CA SER A 352 23.63 -19.51 15.68
C SER A 352 23.40 -18.67 16.95
N PHE A 353 24.00 -19.03 18.09
CA PHE A 353 23.79 -18.36 19.38
C PHE A 353 24.26 -16.89 19.47
N LYS A 354 24.57 -16.22 18.34
CA LYS A 354 25.16 -14.88 18.30
C LYS A 354 24.27 -13.85 17.60
N THR A 355 24.06 -12.69 18.22
CA THR A 355 23.40 -11.54 17.57
C THR A 355 24.26 -10.93 16.46
N LEU A 356 23.68 -10.12 15.56
CA LEU A 356 24.45 -9.38 14.54
C LEU A 356 25.56 -8.53 15.19
N GLY A 357 25.26 -7.91 16.34
CA GLY A 357 26.23 -7.13 17.11
C GLY A 357 27.41 -7.96 17.59
N GLU A 358 27.18 -9.21 18.02
CA GLU A 358 28.26 -10.12 18.44
C GLU A 358 29.14 -10.59 17.28
N LEU A 359 28.56 -10.82 16.10
CA LEU A 359 29.33 -11.12 14.89
C LEU A 359 30.16 -9.92 14.45
N ILE A 360 29.59 -8.71 14.48
CA ILE A 360 30.31 -7.48 14.18
C ILE A 360 31.47 -7.30 15.15
N ALA A 361 31.23 -7.40 16.46
CA ALA A 361 32.26 -7.26 17.48
C ALA A 361 33.38 -8.31 17.39
N ALA A 362 33.08 -9.52 16.90
CA ALA A 362 34.07 -10.58 16.74
C ALA A 362 34.94 -10.44 15.48
N HIS A 363 34.44 -9.80 14.43
CA HIS A 363 35.04 -9.85 13.10
C HIS A 363 35.40 -8.48 12.50
N TYR A 364 34.93 -7.38 13.08
CA TYR A 364 35.14 -6.02 12.60
C TYR A 364 35.82 -5.17 13.69
N ASP A 365 36.50 -4.11 13.26
CA ASP A 365 37.13 -3.12 14.13
C ASP A 365 36.34 -1.81 14.05
N ASN A 366 35.59 -1.52 15.11
CA ASN A 366 34.81 -0.30 15.26
C ASN A 366 35.46 0.68 16.26
N SER A 367 36.78 0.58 16.49
CA SER A 367 37.53 1.63 17.19
C SER A 367 37.41 2.97 16.46
N LEU A 368 37.48 4.07 17.21
CA LEU A 368 37.28 5.43 16.69
C LEU A 368 38.15 5.72 15.45
N GLU A 369 39.41 5.31 15.47
CA GLU A 369 40.38 5.50 14.39
C GLU A 369 40.13 4.60 13.17
N ASN A 370 39.27 3.58 13.30
CA ASN A 370 38.97 2.63 12.23
C ASN A 370 37.58 2.80 11.61
N ILE A 371 36.64 3.48 12.28
CA ILE A 371 35.31 3.77 11.74
C ILE A 371 35.42 4.46 10.37
N GLY A 372 34.76 3.88 9.36
CA GLY A 372 34.74 4.33 7.97
C GLY A 372 35.61 3.50 7.03
N LYS A 373 36.51 2.67 7.56
CA LYS A 373 37.37 1.79 6.75
C LYS A 373 36.68 0.48 6.40
N HIS A 374 37.25 -0.23 5.43
CA HIS A 374 36.74 -1.50 4.86
C HIS A 374 36.34 -2.57 5.90
N ASN A 375 37.03 -2.65 7.04
CA ASN A 375 36.79 -3.63 8.11
C ASN A 375 36.10 -3.02 9.34
N SER A 376 35.44 -1.87 9.20
CA SER A 376 34.47 -1.34 10.17
C SER A 376 33.04 -1.61 9.70
N TYR A 377 32.10 -1.74 10.63
CA TYR A 377 30.68 -1.96 10.32
C TYR A 377 29.82 -1.21 11.34
N VAL A 378 29.35 -0.03 10.95
CA VAL A 378 28.57 0.86 11.81
C VAL A 378 27.39 1.49 11.07
N TRP A 379 26.43 1.99 11.86
CA TRP A 379 25.32 2.87 11.47
C TRP A 379 25.31 4.08 12.42
N TYR A 380 24.71 5.19 12.00
CA TYR A 380 24.72 6.43 12.78
C TYR A 380 23.62 6.52 13.85
N GLY A 381 22.60 5.65 13.84
CA GLY A 381 21.51 5.70 14.81
C GLY A 381 20.39 6.71 14.53
N SER A 382 19.38 6.65 15.39
CA SER A 382 18.05 7.27 15.22
C SER A 382 18.06 8.80 15.33
N ARG A 383 18.96 9.38 16.12
CA ARG A 383 19.01 10.84 16.32
C ARG A 383 19.60 11.57 15.11
N TRP A 384 20.66 11.04 14.50
CA TRP A 384 21.21 11.57 13.25
C TRP A 384 20.19 11.41 12.10
N ALA A 385 19.47 10.28 12.03
CA ALA A 385 18.37 10.12 11.07
C ALA A 385 17.27 11.18 11.24
N CYS A 386 16.83 11.43 12.47
CA CYS A 386 15.82 12.46 12.76
C CYS A 386 16.32 13.88 12.45
N ALA A 387 17.63 14.14 12.50
CA ALA A 387 18.20 15.41 12.06
C ALA A 387 17.98 15.64 10.56
N ALA A 388 18.09 14.58 9.77
CA ALA A 388 17.94 14.64 8.32
C ALA A 388 16.47 14.63 7.86
N THR A 389 15.56 13.97 8.59
CA THR A 389 14.12 13.90 8.25
C THR A 389 13.30 15.09 8.75
N ALA A 390 13.84 15.88 9.69
CA ALA A 390 13.16 17.05 10.23
C ALA A 390 12.65 17.99 9.11
N PRO A 391 11.43 18.53 9.24
CA PRO A 391 10.57 18.52 10.44
C PRO A 391 9.76 17.24 10.67
N SER A 392 9.80 16.26 9.76
CA SER A 392 8.91 15.10 9.78
C SER A 392 9.12 14.18 10.99
N ARG A 393 8.04 13.49 11.40
CA ARG A 393 8.10 12.43 12.40
C ARG A 393 8.69 11.14 11.84
N GLY A 394 9.61 10.54 12.58
CA GLY A 394 10.18 9.23 12.25
C GLY A 394 11.24 9.24 11.15
N PHE A 395 11.49 8.05 10.62
CA PHE A 395 12.57 7.74 9.69
C PHE A 395 12.25 6.40 8.98
N LYS A 396 13.17 5.83 8.21
CA LYS A 396 13.00 4.56 7.47
C LYS A 396 12.29 3.48 8.28
N GLY A 397 11.40 2.73 7.63
CA GLY A 397 10.58 1.69 8.22
C GLY A 397 9.30 2.19 8.90
N TRP A 398 9.12 3.51 9.06
CA TRP A 398 7.90 4.11 9.61
C TRP A 398 6.98 4.59 8.48
N SER A 399 5.67 4.52 8.69
CA SER A 399 4.66 5.03 7.75
C SER A 399 4.38 6.54 7.91
N THR A 400 5.03 7.19 8.88
CA THR A 400 5.05 8.65 9.06
C THR A 400 5.89 9.33 7.97
N GLU A 401 5.71 10.64 7.79
CA GLU A 401 6.36 11.45 6.75
C GLU A 401 7.89 11.31 6.77
N GLY A 402 8.51 11.08 7.93
CA GLY A 402 9.97 10.90 8.01
C GLY A 402 10.47 9.60 7.38
N GLY A 403 9.61 8.59 7.23
CA GLY A 403 9.95 7.32 6.59
C GLY A 403 9.62 7.25 5.10
N ILE A 404 8.69 8.08 4.61
CA ILE A 404 8.16 8.00 3.25
C ILE A 404 8.38 9.26 2.40
N ARG A 405 8.56 10.45 2.99
CA ARG A 405 8.78 11.70 2.23
C ARG A 405 10.27 11.88 1.96
N CYS A 406 10.63 11.86 0.69
CA CYS A 406 12.04 11.80 0.25
C CYS A 406 12.42 13.03 -0.57
N PRO A 407 13.72 13.41 -0.60
CA PRO A 407 14.18 14.45 -1.51
C PRO A 407 14.05 13.94 -2.95
N CYS A 408 13.52 14.77 -3.84
CA CYS A 408 13.43 14.46 -5.27
C CYS A 408 13.76 15.70 -6.11
N LEU A 409 14.75 15.58 -7.00
CA LEU A 409 15.21 16.65 -7.89
C LEU A 409 15.07 16.20 -9.33
N ILE A 410 14.42 17.01 -10.15
CA ILE A 410 14.23 16.75 -11.58
C ILE A 410 14.91 17.86 -12.37
N ARG A 411 15.61 17.50 -13.43
CA ARG A 411 16.15 18.45 -14.40
C ARG A 411 15.88 17.96 -15.81
N PHE A 412 15.13 18.75 -16.57
CA PHE A 412 14.87 18.49 -18.00
C PHE A 412 14.45 19.79 -18.71
N PRO A 413 15.40 20.54 -19.31
CA PRO A 413 15.12 21.84 -19.91
C PRO A 413 13.96 21.88 -20.92
N PRO A 414 13.70 20.83 -21.72
CA PRO A 414 12.56 20.82 -22.63
C PRO A 414 11.18 20.89 -21.97
N ILE A 415 11.04 20.49 -20.69
CA ILE A 415 9.77 20.62 -19.95
C ILE A 415 9.72 21.90 -19.12
N SER A 416 10.81 22.24 -18.45
CA SER A 416 10.93 23.44 -17.65
C SER A 416 12.39 23.81 -17.48
N SER A 417 12.66 25.12 -17.60
CA SER A 417 13.95 25.74 -17.31
C SER A 417 13.79 26.91 -16.33
N ALA A 418 12.63 26.98 -15.65
CA ALA A 418 12.35 28.03 -14.68
C ALA A 418 13.29 27.87 -13.48
N PRO A 419 14.12 28.88 -13.17
CA PRO A 419 15.18 28.71 -12.21
C PRO A 419 14.62 28.52 -10.79
N GLN A 420 15.26 27.64 -10.03
CA GLN A 420 14.98 27.38 -8.61
C GLN A 420 13.52 26.97 -8.30
N THR A 421 12.84 26.31 -9.23
CA THR A 421 11.44 25.90 -9.04
C THR A 421 11.29 24.91 -7.89
N ILE A 422 10.31 25.14 -7.02
CA ILE A 422 9.92 24.23 -5.95
C ILE A 422 8.47 23.81 -6.21
N SER A 423 8.20 22.50 -6.12
CA SER A 423 6.84 21.97 -6.14
C SER A 423 6.52 21.30 -4.80
N HIS A 424 5.39 21.70 -4.23
CA HIS A 424 4.79 21.10 -3.04
C HIS A 424 3.64 20.14 -3.39
N ALA A 425 3.39 19.89 -4.68
CA ALA A 425 2.33 18.99 -5.13
C ALA A 425 2.61 17.56 -4.64
N PHE A 426 1.56 16.87 -4.18
CA PHE A 426 1.67 15.46 -3.81
C PHE A 426 2.08 14.64 -5.03
N THR A 427 3.20 13.92 -4.90
CA THR A 427 3.70 12.98 -5.90
C THR A 427 4.22 11.72 -5.22
N THR A 428 4.31 10.64 -5.99
CA THR A 428 4.79 9.35 -5.48
C THR A 428 5.77 8.70 -6.46
N VAL A 429 6.57 7.77 -5.97
CA VAL A 429 7.47 6.97 -6.80
C VAL A 429 6.74 6.18 -7.91
N MET A 430 5.46 5.84 -7.71
CA MET A 430 4.65 5.14 -8.72
C MET A 430 4.39 5.98 -9.97
N ASP A 431 4.53 7.30 -9.86
CA ASP A 431 4.29 8.26 -10.94
C ASP A 431 5.45 8.32 -11.95
N ILE A 432 6.61 7.79 -11.59
CA ILE A 432 7.82 7.87 -12.43
C ILE A 432 7.66 7.05 -13.71
N LEU A 433 7.13 5.82 -13.63
CA LEU A 433 6.86 4.99 -14.80
C LEU A 433 5.94 5.71 -15.81
N PRO A 434 4.72 6.14 -15.45
CA PRO A 434 3.85 6.81 -16.41
C PRO A 434 4.44 8.13 -16.93
N THR A 435 5.21 8.87 -16.13
CA THR A 435 5.90 10.09 -16.57
C THR A 435 6.94 9.80 -17.65
N ILE A 436 7.77 8.78 -17.46
CA ILE A 436 8.80 8.39 -18.43
C ILE A 436 8.16 7.89 -19.72
N LEU A 437 7.09 7.08 -19.62
CA LEU A 437 6.35 6.61 -20.78
C LEU A 437 5.73 7.77 -21.58
N ASP A 438 5.15 8.75 -20.91
CA ASP A 438 4.56 9.95 -21.52
C ASP A 438 5.62 10.78 -22.27
N LEU A 439 6.75 11.08 -21.61
CA LEU A 439 7.90 11.76 -22.23
C LEU A 439 8.50 10.98 -23.41
N ALA A 440 8.53 9.65 -23.33
CA ALA A 440 9.00 8.77 -24.40
C ALA A 440 7.99 8.60 -25.55
N GLN A 441 6.75 9.08 -25.36
CA GLN A 441 5.60 8.83 -26.23
C GLN A 441 5.35 7.32 -26.45
N VAL A 442 5.43 6.55 -25.36
CA VAL A 442 5.21 5.10 -25.31
C VAL A 442 3.96 4.83 -24.48
N GLN A 443 3.08 3.96 -24.97
CA GLN A 443 1.88 3.56 -24.22
C GLN A 443 2.20 2.39 -23.29
N HIS A 444 1.60 2.37 -22.09
CA HIS A 444 1.63 1.19 -21.24
C HIS A 444 0.90 0.03 -21.95
N PRO A 445 1.38 -1.23 -21.87
CA PRO A 445 0.78 -2.38 -22.56
C PRO A 445 -0.64 -2.79 -22.07
N GLY A 446 -1.22 -2.06 -21.13
CA GLY A 446 -2.52 -2.38 -20.54
C GLY A 446 -2.43 -3.60 -19.61
N LYS A 447 -3.39 -4.54 -19.75
CA LYS A 447 -3.53 -5.72 -18.87
C LYS A 447 -2.78 -6.97 -19.34
N THR A 448 -2.17 -6.93 -20.52
CA THR A 448 -1.44 -8.07 -21.10
C THR A 448 -0.14 -7.59 -21.69
N PHE A 449 0.97 -8.21 -21.31
CA PHE A 449 2.30 -7.89 -21.82
C PHE A 449 3.07 -9.17 -22.09
N ARG A 450 3.66 -9.33 -23.29
CA ARG A 450 4.42 -10.52 -23.69
C ARG A 450 3.72 -11.86 -23.37
N GLY A 451 2.40 -11.92 -23.57
CA GLY A 451 1.59 -13.13 -23.34
C GLY A 451 1.22 -13.41 -21.87
N ARG A 452 1.66 -12.60 -20.90
CA ARG A 452 1.27 -12.71 -19.48
C ARG A 452 0.31 -11.59 -19.07
N GLN A 453 -0.52 -11.87 -18.06
CA GLN A 453 -1.37 -10.85 -17.44
C GLN A 453 -0.52 -9.92 -16.57
N VAL A 454 -0.73 -8.62 -16.72
CA VAL A 454 -0.07 -7.58 -15.92
C VAL A 454 -1.10 -6.55 -15.43
N VAL A 455 -0.74 -5.75 -14.44
CA VAL A 455 -1.58 -4.66 -13.92
C VAL A 455 -1.26 -3.33 -14.61
N ASN A 456 -2.23 -2.42 -14.60
CA ASN A 456 -1.99 -1.04 -14.98
C ASN A 456 -1.27 -0.29 -13.83
N PRO A 457 -0.48 0.75 -14.14
CA PRO A 457 0.07 1.65 -13.14
C PRO A 457 -1.05 2.31 -12.30
N ARG A 458 -0.79 2.49 -11.01
CA ARG A 458 -1.60 3.30 -10.10
C ARG A 458 -1.18 4.77 -10.11
N GLY A 459 0.11 5.03 -10.37
CA GLY A 459 0.64 6.39 -10.49
C GLY A 459 0.12 7.15 -11.70
N LYS A 460 0.42 8.45 -11.75
CA LYS A 460 0.00 9.39 -12.80
C LYS A 460 1.20 10.15 -13.37
N SER A 461 1.15 10.48 -14.66
CA SER A 461 2.22 11.25 -15.31
C SER A 461 2.35 12.66 -14.71
N TRP A 462 3.58 13.09 -14.47
CA TRP A 462 3.91 14.44 -14.03
C TRP A 462 3.95 15.46 -15.17
N VAL A 463 3.91 15.05 -16.44
CA VAL A 463 4.25 15.91 -17.57
C VAL A 463 3.43 17.21 -17.58
N SER A 464 2.12 17.13 -17.38
CA SER A 464 1.25 18.32 -17.33
C SER A 464 1.62 19.25 -16.18
N HIS A 465 1.87 18.69 -14.98
CA HIS A 465 2.28 19.45 -13.80
C HIS A 465 3.64 20.12 -13.99
N LEU A 466 4.64 19.40 -14.51
CA LEU A 466 5.99 19.94 -14.69
C LEU A 466 6.06 21.00 -15.80
N SER A 467 5.25 20.86 -16.85
CA SER A 467 5.23 21.82 -17.97
C SER A 467 4.52 23.13 -17.60
N SER A 468 3.42 23.03 -16.85
CA SER A 468 2.63 24.19 -16.43
C SER A 468 2.19 24.07 -14.96
N PRO A 469 3.09 24.20 -13.96
CA PRO A 469 2.74 23.99 -12.55
C PRO A 469 1.63 24.91 -12.04
N LYS A 470 1.45 26.09 -12.65
CA LYS A 470 0.37 27.03 -12.30
C LYS A 470 -0.99 26.62 -12.85
N GLU A 471 -1.02 26.01 -14.04
CA GLU A 471 -2.27 25.56 -14.69
C GLU A 471 -2.67 24.17 -14.19
N HIS A 472 -1.68 23.35 -13.81
CA HIS A 472 -1.83 22.01 -13.26
C HIS A 472 -1.16 21.95 -11.88
N PRO A 473 -1.76 22.54 -10.83
CA PRO A 473 -1.15 22.63 -9.51
C PRO A 473 -1.00 21.27 -8.80
N SER A 474 -1.74 20.25 -9.22
CA SER A 474 -1.62 18.88 -8.73
C SER A 474 -1.42 17.86 -9.85
N VAL A 475 -0.75 16.76 -9.53
CA VAL A 475 -0.60 15.57 -10.39
C VAL A 475 -1.82 14.67 -10.22
N HIS A 476 -2.18 14.42 -8.98
CA HIS A 476 -3.36 13.65 -8.60
C HIS A 476 -4.50 14.66 -8.41
N GLN A 477 -5.39 14.74 -9.40
CA GLN A 477 -6.54 15.65 -9.36
C GLN A 477 -7.55 15.13 -8.35
N ASP A 478 -7.57 15.73 -7.16
CA ASP A 478 -8.69 15.97 -6.24
C ASP A 478 -8.21 15.98 -4.78
N GLU A 479 -8.88 16.74 -3.91
CA GLU A 479 -8.78 16.63 -2.44
C GLU A 479 -9.06 15.20 -1.94
N ASP A 480 -9.59 14.35 -2.82
CA ASP A 480 -9.99 12.97 -2.57
C ASP A 480 -8.99 11.92 -3.07
N HIS A 481 -7.79 12.28 -3.54
CA HIS A 481 -6.81 11.26 -3.95
C HIS A 481 -6.40 10.37 -2.78
N ILE A 482 -6.61 9.05 -2.92
CA ILE A 482 -6.32 8.05 -1.89
C ILE A 482 -5.01 7.34 -2.20
N HIS A 483 -4.09 7.34 -1.22
CA HIS A 483 -2.85 6.58 -1.28
C HIS A 483 -2.59 5.87 0.06
N GLY A 484 -2.22 4.59 0.02
CA GLY A 484 -1.93 3.77 1.19
C GLY A 484 -0.49 3.29 1.27
N TRP A 485 -0.05 2.95 2.48
CA TRP A 485 1.25 2.34 2.76
C TRP A 485 1.12 1.27 3.81
N GLU A 486 1.78 0.13 3.62
CA GLU A 486 1.95 -0.90 4.64
C GLU A 486 3.34 -1.49 4.55
N LEU A 487 4.04 -1.54 5.68
CA LEU A 487 5.25 -2.33 5.81
C LEU A 487 5.54 -2.60 7.28
N PHE A 488 5.97 -3.82 7.60
CA PHE A 488 6.34 -4.24 8.95
C PHE A 488 5.19 -4.13 9.97
N GLY A 489 3.94 -4.09 9.50
CA GLY A 489 2.75 -3.83 10.32
C GLY A 489 2.46 -2.36 10.55
N ASN A 490 3.34 -1.44 10.15
CA ASN A 490 3.08 0.00 10.16
C ASN A 490 2.19 0.36 8.96
N ARG A 491 1.20 1.21 9.19
CA ARG A 491 0.15 1.53 8.22
C ARG A 491 0.02 3.03 8.05
N ALA A 492 -0.28 3.47 6.85
CA ALA A 492 -0.81 4.80 6.61
C ALA A 492 -1.83 4.76 5.47
N ILE A 493 -2.78 5.67 5.53
CA ILE A 493 -3.69 5.99 4.44
C ILE A 493 -3.79 7.51 4.35
N ARG A 494 -3.72 8.07 3.15
CA ARG A 494 -3.82 9.51 2.88
C ARG A 494 -4.96 9.76 1.91
N ARG A 495 -5.78 10.76 2.19
CA ARG A 495 -6.78 11.34 1.29
C ARG A 495 -6.59 12.84 1.27
N GLY A 496 -6.08 13.38 0.17
CA GLY A 496 -5.72 14.80 0.07
C GLY A 496 -4.74 15.19 1.17
N ASN A 497 -5.17 16.05 2.09
CA ASN A 497 -4.36 16.51 3.22
C ASN A 497 -4.51 15.64 4.47
N TRP A 498 -5.54 14.81 4.55
CA TRP A 498 -5.76 13.95 5.69
C TRP A 498 -4.91 12.72 5.59
N LYS A 499 -4.19 12.39 6.66
CA LYS A 499 -3.40 11.16 6.77
C LYS A 499 -3.69 10.48 8.09
N ALA A 500 -4.10 9.21 8.04
CA ALA A 500 -4.20 8.37 9.22
C ALA A 500 -3.00 7.42 9.28
N VAL A 501 -2.44 7.22 10.47
CA VAL A 501 -1.22 6.43 10.70
C VAL A 501 -1.44 5.45 11.86
N LEU A 502 -0.90 4.23 11.73
CA LEU A 502 -0.82 3.26 12.83
C LEU A 502 0.58 2.64 12.88
N LEU A 503 1.24 2.73 14.03
CA LEU A 503 2.62 2.25 14.25
C LEU A 503 2.64 1.03 15.17
N ALA A 504 2.48 -0.16 14.60
CA ALA A 504 2.22 -1.40 15.33
C ALA A 504 3.34 -1.83 16.30
N LYS A 505 4.60 -1.45 16.04
CA LYS A 505 5.76 -1.87 16.86
C LYS A 505 6.04 -0.96 18.07
N GLN A 506 5.31 0.16 18.22
CA GLN A 506 5.55 1.16 19.26
C GLN A 506 4.48 1.16 20.37
N GLY A 507 3.72 0.07 20.48
CA GLY A 507 2.67 -0.10 21.50
C GLY A 507 1.34 0.60 21.18
N GLY A 508 1.19 1.17 19.99
CA GLY A 508 -0.07 1.73 19.52
C GLY A 508 -0.93 0.69 18.82
N ASP A 509 -2.13 0.46 19.35
CA ASP A 509 -3.21 -0.27 18.66
C ASP A 509 -4.22 0.70 18.00
N ASN A 510 -4.01 2.00 18.16
CA ASN A 510 -4.91 3.05 17.73
C ASN A 510 -4.35 3.76 16.49
N TRP A 511 -5.26 4.14 15.60
CA TRP A 511 -4.95 5.05 14.51
C TRP A 511 -4.89 6.50 15.03
N GLU A 512 -3.86 7.21 14.61
CA GLU A 512 -3.72 8.67 14.76
C GLU A 512 -4.15 9.33 13.44
N LEU A 513 -4.70 10.55 13.49
CA LEU A 513 -5.15 11.30 12.31
C LEU A 513 -4.48 12.68 12.27
N PHE A 514 -3.95 13.07 11.12
CA PHE A 514 -3.25 14.33 10.90
C PHE A 514 -3.77 15.05 9.66
N ASP A 515 -3.76 16.39 9.69
CA ASP A 515 -3.78 17.23 8.49
C ASP A 515 -2.33 17.56 8.12
N VAL A 516 -1.77 16.85 7.13
CA VAL A 516 -0.33 16.94 6.81
C VAL A 516 0.04 18.18 6.00
N GLU A 517 -0.92 18.99 5.56
CA GLU A 517 -0.61 20.30 4.96
C GLU A 517 -0.35 21.35 6.05
N SER A 518 -1.17 21.38 7.10
CA SER A 518 -0.99 22.30 8.23
C SER A 518 -0.03 21.76 9.31
N ASP A 519 0.08 20.44 9.43
CA ASP A 519 0.98 19.73 10.35
C ASP A 519 1.85 18.69 9.62
N PRO A 520 2.83 19.13 8.81
CA PRO A 520 3.75 18.23 8.10
C PRO A 520 4.71 17.46 9.03
N ALA A 521 4.65 17.72 10.33
CA ALA A 521 5.40 17.02 11.37
C ALA A 521 4.59 15.92 12.07
N GLU A 522 3.29 15.76 11.77
CA GLU A 522 2.41 14.73 12.34
C GLU A 522 2.45 14.71 13.88
N GLN A 523 2.28 15.88 14.51
CA GLN A 523 2.38 16.06 15.95
C GLN A 523 1.02 16.14 16.65
N HIS A 524 -0.01 16.64 15.97
CA HIS A 524 -1.32 16.90 16.54
C HIS A 524 -2.31 15.83 16.09
N ASP A 525 -2.49 14.79 16.93
CA ASP A 525 -3.47 13.74 16.65
C ASP A 525 -4.91 14.27 16.78
N LEU A 526 -5.59 14.37 15.65
CA LEU A 526 -6.98 14.81 15.50
C LEU A 526 -7.98 13.66 15.58
N SER A 527 -7.56 12.42 15.85
CA SER A 527 -8.43 11.23 15.86
C SER A 527 -9.67 11.38 16.77
N LYS A 528 -9.52 12.05 17.91
CA LYS A 528 -10.61 12.29 18.88
C LYS A 528 -11.46 13.50 18.56
N GLU A 529 -10.87 14.49 17.88
CA GLU A 529 -11.53 15.74 17.52
C GLU A 529 -12.33 15.60 16.21
N ARG A 530 -11.85 14.76 15.31
CA ARG A 530 -12.39 14.48 13.97
C ARG A 530 -12.61 12.97 13.76
N PRO A 531 -13.35 12.28 14.64
CA PRO A 531 -13.58 10.84 14.53
C PRO A 531 -14.29 10.45 13.22
N GLU A 532 -15.12 11.35 12.68
CA GLU A 532 -15.82 11.15 11.40
C GLU A 532 -14.86 11.03 10.22
N ILE A 533 -13.76 11.80 10.23
CA ILE A 533 -12.72 11.70 9.20
C ILE A 533 -11.93 10.42 9.40
N LEU A 534 -11.57 10.09 10.64
CA LEU A 534 -10.84 8.86 10.90
C LEU A 534 -11.64 7.63 10.44
N GLU A 535 -12.94 7.55 10.75
CA GLU A 535 -13.81 6.46 10.28
C GLU A 535 -13.82 6.34 8.75
N GLU A 536 -13.86 7.47 8.04
CA GLU A 536 -13.74 7.48 6.59
C GLU A 536 -12.36 6.97 6.12
N MET A 537 -11.27 7.43 6.74
CA MET A 537 -9.91 6.97 6.43
C MET A 537 -9.78 5.46 6.61
N LEU A 538 -10.46 4.86 7.60
CA LEU A 538 -10.47 3.41 7.81
C LEU A 538 -11.22 2.65 6.71
N VAL A 539 -12.25 3.24 6.10
CA VAL A 539 -12.88 2.69 4.89
C VAL A 539 -11.89 2.68 3.74
N HIS A 540 -11.19 3.80 3.51
CA HIS A 540 -10.16 3.90 2.45
C HIS A 540 -9.01 2.92 2.69
N TRP A 541 -8.61 2.71 3.95
CA TRP A 541 -7.64 1.68 4.32
C TRP A 541 -8.12 0.27 3.95
N ALA A 542 -9.36 -0.09 4.28
CA ALA A 542 -9.92 -1.39 3.94
C ALA A 542 -9.99 -1.60 2.41
N THR A 543 -10.36 -0.56 1.65
CA THR A 543 -10.33 -0.58 0.18
C THR A 543 -8.91 -0.77 -0.35
N TYR A 544 -7.93 -0.01 0.16
CA TYR A 544 -6.52 -0.16 -0.21
C TYR A 544 -6.05 -1.60 0.01
N VAL A 545 -6.30 -2.18 1.19
CA VAL A 545 -5.93 -3.58 1.49
C VAL A 545 -6.56 -4.56 0.50
N ALA A 546 -7.84 -4.38 0.16
CA ALA A 546 -8.53 -5.25 -0.79
C ALA A 546 -7.99 -5.12 -2.22
N GLU A 547 -7.63 -3.92 -2.66
CA GLU A 547 -7.11 -3.65 -4.01
C GLU A 547 -5.67 -4.13 -4.20
N THR A 548 -4.84 -4.02 -3.16
CA THR A 548 -3.41 -4.32 -3.25
C THR A 548 -3.06 -5.72 -2.76
N GLY A 549 -3.94 -6.36 -2.00
CA GLY A 549 -3.72 -7.69 -1.45
C GLY A 549 -2.83 -7.71 -0.21
N THR A 550 -2.66 -6.58 0.48
CA THR A 550 -1.89 -6.47 1.73
C THR A 550 -2.29 -7.56 2.74
N GLN A 551 -1.29 -8.20 3.34
CA GLN A 551 -1.40 -9.25 4.34
C GLN A 551 -0.90 -8.72 5.68
N SER A 552 -1.75 -8.12 6.52
CA SER A 552 -1.31 -7.66 7.84
C SER A 552 -1.49 -8.74 8.93
N PRO A 553 -0.49 -8.98 9.82
CA PRO A 553 -0.56 -9.99 10.88
C PRO A 553 -1.74 -9.85 11.87
N ARG A 554 -2.36 -8.67 11.96
CA ARG A 554 -3.47 -8.36 12.88
C ARG A 554 -4.84 -8.25 12.22
N ASP A 555 -4.93 -8.42 10.90
CA ASP A 555 -6.21 -8.23 10.18
C ASP A 555 -7.23 -9.36 10.47
N LYS A 556 -6.85 -10.40 11.20
CA LYS A 556 -7.81 -11.40 11.73
C LYS A 556 -8.88 -10.78 12.65
N ALA A 557 -8.66 -9.59 13.22
CA ALA A 557 -9.65 -8.88 14.05
C ALA A 557 -10.57 -7.93 13.26
N LEU A 558 -10.17 -7.48 12.06
CA LEU A 558 -10.99 -6.66 11.15
C LEU A 558 -11.69 -7.51 10.07
N MET A 559 -11.16 -8.70 9.77
CA MET A 559 -11.73 -9.67 8.84
C MET A 559 -13.02 -10.39 9.26
N PRO A 560 -13.54 -10.36 10.51
CA PRO A 560 -14.87 -10.90 10.75
C PRO A 560 -15.99 -10.04 10.14
N ILE A 561 -15.70 -8.84 9.62
CA ILE A 561 -16.73 -7.93 9.10
C ILE A 561 -16.76 -7.88 7.57
N ILE A 562 -15.72 -8.32 6.85
CA ILE A 562 -15.76 -8.43 5.38
C ILE A 562 -14.93 -9.64 4.93
N ASP A 563 -15.56 -10.82 4.87
CA ASP A 563 -14.94 -12.02 4.28
C ASP A 563 -15.11 -12.01 2.75
N ILE A 564 -14.09 -11.53 2.04
CA ILE A 564 -14.04 -11.48 0.57
C ILE A 564 -13.31 -12.72 0.01
N THR A 565 -12.88 -13.67 0.85
CA THR A 565 -11.95 -14.73 0.43
C THR A 565 -12.59 -15.91 -0.31
N HIS A 566 -13.92 -15.90 -0.53
CA HIS A 566 -14.60 -16.93 -1.34
C HIS A 566 -14.88 -16.56 -2.80
N PHE A 567 -14.35 -15.45 -3.33
CA PHE A 567 -14.36 -15.22 -4.79
C PHE A 567 -13.18 -15.94 -5.49
N GLN A 568 -13.07 -17.25 -5.31
CA GLN A 568 -12.42 -18.09 -6.30
C GLN A 568 -13.39 -18.28 -7.48
N ARG A 569 -12.97 -17.73 -8.63
CA ARG A 569 -13.45 -17.99 -10.00
C ARG A 569 -14.37 -19.21 -10.14
N ILE A 570 -15.68 -18.99 -10.04
CA ILE A 570 -16.67 -19.79 -10.74
C ILE A 570 -17.71 -18.80 -11.29
N ALA A 571 -17.79 -18.74 -12.62
CA ALA A 571 -18.68 -17.92 -13.46
C ALA A 571 -18.22 -16.48 -13.81
N PRO A 572 -18.44 -16.02 -15.06
CA PRO A 572 -18.14 -14.65 -15.50
C PRO A 572 -18.97 -13.62 -14.73
N SER A 573 -18.47 -12.38 -14.66
CA SER A 573 -19.18 -11.26 -14.04
C SER A 573 -20.60 -11.14 -14.61
N PRO A 574 -21.66 -10.96 -13.78
CA PRO A 574 -23.05 -10.88 -14.23
C PRO A 574 -23.35 -9.60 -15.05
N THR A 575 -22.33 -8.86 -15.46
CA THR A 575 -22.43 -7.63 -16.26
C THR A 575 -21.87 -7.78 -17.68
N GLU A 576 -21.32 -8.94 -18.04
CA GLU A 576 -20.95 -9.26 -19.41
C GLU A 576 -22.21 -9.47 -20.27
N GLY A 577 -22.61 -8.41 -20.98
CA GLY A 577 -23.78 -8.38 -21.86
C GLY A 577 -24.67 -7.14 -21.70
N LEU A 578 -24.51 -6.37 -20.62
CA LEU A 578 -25.31 -5.17 -20.36
C LEU A 578 -24.80 -3.96 -21.16
N ALA A 579 -25.71 -3.10 -21.63
CA ALA A 579 -25.34 -1.84 -22.26
C ALA A 579 -24.60 -0.92 -21.26
N ALA A 580 -23.77 0.00 -21.75
CA ALA A 580 -22.94 0.85 -20.91
C ALA A 580 -23.76 1.68 -19.90
N HIS A 581 -24.94 2.13 -20.32
CA HIS A 581 -25.88 2.88 -19.47
C HIS A 581 -26.38 2.05 -18.28
N ASP A 582 -26.71 0.77 -18.49
CA ASP A 582 -27.23 -0.11 -17.44
C ASP A 582 -26.14 -0.48 -16.41
N ARG A 583 -24.87 -0.52 -16.83
CA ARG A 583 -23.73 -0.73 -15.93
C ARG A 583 -23.42 0.50 -15.08
N GLU A 584 -23.52 1.70 -15.66
CA GLU A 584 -23.42 2.96 -14.93
C GLU A 584 -24.56 3.10 -13.92
N LEU A 585 -25.79 2.77 -14.32
CA LEU A 585 -26.94 2.80 -13.44
C LEU A 585 -26.77 1.81 -12.27
N LEU A 586 -26.33 0.57 -12.53
CA LEU A 586 -26.12 -0.42 -11.48
C LEU A 586 -25.01 -0.01 -10.51
N CYS A 587 -23.88 0.54 -11.02
CA CYS A 587 -22.80 1.05 -10.18
C CYS A 587 -23.25 2.26 -9.35
N HIS A 588 -24.02 3.18 -9.95
CA HIS A 588 -24.58 4.34 -9.28
C HIS A 588 -25.53 3.93 -8.13
N TRP A 589 -26.42 2.97 -8.36
CA TRP A 589 -27.34 2.46 -7.33
C TRP A 589 -26.64 1.64 -6.25
N HIS A 590 -25.59 0.90 -6.60
CA HIS A 590 -24.77 0.19 -5.62
C HIS A 590 -24.02 1.15 -4.69
N GLN A 591 -23.49 2.25 -5.24
CA GLN A 591 -22.83 3.32 -4.48
C GLN A 591 -23.80 4.09 -3.60
N ILE A 592 -25.03 4.34 -4.07
CA ILE A 592 -26.09 4.99 -3.26
C ILE A 592 -26.55 4.07 -2.13
N ALA A 593 -26.78 2.78 -2.39
CA ALA A 593 -27.15 1.81 -1.36
C ALA A 593 -26.05 1.64 -0.30
N HIS A 594 -24.78 1.61 -0.74
CA HIS A 594 -23.64 1.55 0.15
C HIS A 594 -23.49 2.83 0.99
N LYS A 595 -23.66 4.02 0.39
CA LYS A 595 -23.67 5.30 1.12
C LYS A 595 -24.82 5.38 2.14
N ALA A 596 -26.01 4.86 1.81
CA ALA A 596 -27.16 4.83 2.72
C ALA A 596 -26.94 3.88 3.93
N ILE A 597 -26.25 2.76 3.72
CA ILE A 597 -25.92 1.79 4.79
C ILE A 597 -24.83 2.34 5.72
N VAL A 598 -23.83 3.03 5.18
CA VAL A 598 -22.73 3.61 5.97
C VAL A 598 -23.19 4.84 6.77
N HIS A 599 -24.10 5.66 6.24
CA HIS A 599 -24.56 6.88 6.92
C HIS A 599 -25.58 6.64 8.06
N GLN A 600 -26.19 5.46 8.15
CA GLN A 600 -27.13 5.13 9.24
C GLN A 600 -26.46 4.99 10.63
N ARG A 601 -25.13 5.10 10.70
CA ARG A 601 -24.34 4.99 11.93
C ARG A 601 -23.80 6.32 12.50
N GLY A 602 -24.06 7.46 11.86
CA GLY A 602 -23.63 8.77 12.38
C GLY A 602 -24.40 9.97 11.81
N SER A 603 -24.95 10.80 12.72
CA SER A 603 -25.69 12.08 12.52
C SER A 603 -27.15 12.00 12.01
N GLU A 604 -28.12 12.23 12.90
CA GLU A 604 -29.57 12.02 12.65
C GLU A 604 -30.33 13.22 12.03
N ASP A 605 -29.80 14.45 11.99
CA ASP A 605 -30.66 15.61 11.70
C ASP A 605 -30.60 16.17 10.27
N LEU A 606 -29.49 16.02 9.53
CA LEU A 606 -29.39 16.60 8.17
C LEU A 606 -29.92 15.64 7.08
N PHE A 607 -29.81 14.32 7.29
CA PHE A 607 -30.21 13.31 6.31
C PHE A 607 -31.74 13.14 6.23
N GLN A 608 -32.47 13.35 7.34
CA GLN A 608 -33.93 13.25 7.34
C GLN A 608 -34.57 14.24 6.36
N HIS A 609 -34.04 15.45 6.22
CA HIS A 609 -34.68 16.46 5.36
C HIS A 609 -34.46 16.22 3.85
N GLN A 610 -33.34 15.60 3.46
CA GLN A 610 -33.02 15.29 2.06
C GLN A 610 -33.53 13.90 1.64
N VAL A 611 -33.52 12.91 2.53
CA VAL A 611 -34.08 11.57 2.26
C VAL A 611 -35.59 11.55 2.30
N ILE A 612 -36.25 12.36 3.14
CA ILE A 612 -37.70 12.53 3.06
C ILE A 612 -38.08 13.09 1.68
N HIS A 613 -37.29 14.02 1.13
CA HIS A 613 -37.51 14.56 -0.22
C HIS A 613 -37.31 13.51 -1.33
N LEU A 614 -36.27 12.67 -1.25
CA LEU A 614 -36.02 11.58 -2.21
C LEU A 614 -37.00 10.40 -2.07
N ALA A 615 -37.47 10.12 -0.86
CA ALA A 615 -38.42 9.05 -0.55
C ALA A 615 -39.85 9.35 -1.04
N PHE A 616 -40.20 10.64 -1.23
CA PHE A 616 -41.48 11.03 -1.82
C PHE A 616 -41.56 10.73 -3.33
N ASP A 617 -40.43 10.59 -4.03
CA ASP A 617 -40.39 10.44 -5.49
C ASP A 617 -40.11 8.99 -5.97
N HIS A 618 -39.77 8.04 -5.08
CA HIS A 618 -39.45 6.66 -5.50
C HIS A 618 -39.89 5.56 -4.50
N PRO A 619 -41.06 4.91 -4.72
CA PRO A 619 -41.67 3.94 -3.79
C PRO A 619 -40.83 2.69 -3.48
N VAL A 620 -39.99 2.27 -4.42
CA VAL A 620 -39.08 1.10 -4.28
C VAL A 620 -38.01 1.34 -3.21
N ILE A 621 -37.56 2.60 -3.06
CA ILE A 621 -36.50 2.97 -2.12
C ILE A 621 -37.01 2.89 -0.68
N MET A 622 -38.25 3.32 -0.41
CA MET A 622 -38.85 3.21 0.93
C MET A 622 -39.02 1.76 1.40
N ASN A 623 -39.42 0.86 0.52
CA ASN A 623 -39.64 -0.55 0.88
C ASN A 623 -38.33 -1.31 1.13
N LEU A 624 -37.26 -0.98 0.40
CA LEU A 624 -35.94 -1.58 0.61
C LEU A 624 -35.35 -1.13 1.97
N ILE A 625 -35.51 0.15 2.31
CA ILE A 625 -35.04 0.72 3.59
C ILE A 625 -35.79 0.11 4.79
N LEU A 626 -37.11 -0.10 4.67
CA LEU A 626 -37.91 -0.72 5.73
C LEU A 626 -37.57 -2.21 5.92
N ALA A 627 -37.27 -2.94 4.84
CA ALA A 627 -36.85 -4.35 4.91
C ALA A 627 -35.46 -4.51 5.56
N ILE A 628 -34.51 -3.65 5.21
CA ILE A 628 -33.17 -3.62 5.80
C ILE A 628 -33.24 -3.24 7.30
N SER A 629 -34.04 -2.23 7.65
CA SER A 629 -34.24 -1.81 9.05
C SER A 629 -34.89 -2.89 9.91
N SER A 630 -35.86 -3.65 9.36
CA SER A 630 -36.50 -4.77 10.06
C SER A 630 -35.54 -5.95 10.28
N PHE A 631 -34.66 -6.21 9.32
CA PHE A 631 -33.64 -7.26 9.38
C PHE A 631 -32.55 -6.93 10.41
N GLU A 632 -32.06 -5.68 10.45
CA GLU A 632 -31.09 -5.24 11.46
C GLU A 632 -31.65 -5.21 12.88
N GLN A 633 -32.93 -4.85 13.06
CA GLN A 633 -33.58 -4.91 14.39
C GLN A 633 -33.69 -6.34 14.91
N ALA A 634 -33.99 -7.31 14.04
CA ALA A 634 -34.03 -8.73 14.39
C ALA A 634 -32.63 -9.29 14.68
N HIS A 635 -31.62 -8.87 13.91
CA HIS A 635 -30.23 -9.28 14.05
C HIS A 635 -29.60 -8.73 15.35
N THR A 636 -29.88 -7.47 15.71
CA THR A 636 -29.35 -6.81 16.92
C THR A 636 -29.98 -7.36 18.20
N ALA A 637 -31.26 -7.72 18.15
CA ALA A 637 -31.96 -8.39 19.26
C ALA A 637 -31.38 -9.79 19.55
N HIS A 638 -30.76 -10.45 18.57
CA HIS A 638 -30.21 -11.80 18.68
C HIS A 638 -28.79 -11.84 19.28
N HIS A 639 -27.97 -10.79 19.14
CA HIS A 639 -26.56 -10.79 19.60
C HIS A 639 -26.30 -10.13 20.97
N SER A 640 -27.31 -9.56 21.63
CA SER A 640 -27.14 -8.89 22.92
C SER A 640 -27.53 -9.77 24.12
N GLN A 641 -26.62 -10.63 24.57
CA GLN A 641 -26.68 -11.17 25.93
C GLN A 641 -25.98 -10.21 26.90
N VAL A 642 -26.77 -9.38 27.62
CA VAL A 642 -26.57 -8.82 28.99
C VAL A 642 -27.23 -7.42 29.16
N ASN A 643 -28.10 -7.34 30.18
CA ASN A 643 -28.65 -6.17 30.92
C ASN A 643 -29.82 -5.32 30.35
N VAL A 644 -31.01 -5.93 30.32
CA VAL A 644 -32.34 -5.33 30.05
C VAL A 644 -32.74 -4.08 30.90
N PRO A 645 -32.25 -3.83 32.13
CA PRO A 645 -32.59 -2.61 32.90
C PRO A 645 -32.05 -1.30 32.34
N GLY A 646 -30.88 -1.30 31.67
CA GLY A 646 -30.28 -0.06 31.11
C GLY A 646 -31.05 0.51 29.91
N TYR A 647 -31.77 -0.35 29.19
CA TYR A 647 -32.60 0.07 28.04
C TYR A 647 -33.91 0.73 28.46
N ARG A 648 -34.47 0.36 29.62
CA ARG A 648 -35.65 1.04 30.19
C ARG A 648 -35.34 2.47 30.60
N ILE A 649 -34.17 2.71 31.19
CA ILE A 649 -33.73 4.05 31.61
C ILE A 649 -33.57 4.98 30.39
N ARG A 650 -32.98 4.50 29.28
CA ARG A 650 -32.85 5.31 28.05
C ARG A 650 -34.20 5.65 27.41
N ARG A 651 -35.09 4.67 27.29
CA ARG A 651 -36.44 4.89 26.74
C ARG A 651 -37.27 5.86 27.59
N ASP A 652 -37.19 5.73 28.92
CA ASP A 652 -37.95 6.56 29.85
C ASP A 652 -37.35 7.99 29.97
N ILE A 653 -36.04 8.16 29.68
CA ILE A 653 -35.39 9.47 29.48
C ILE A 653 -35.87 10.15 28.19
N TYR A 654 -36.00 9.42 27.07
CA TYR A 654 -36.54 10.01 25.83
C TYR A 654 -38.03 10.35 25.93
N ALA A 655 -38.80 9.56 26.68
CA ALA A 655 -40.20 9.87 26.98
C ALA A 655 -40.35 11.08 27.93
N SER A 656 -39.39 11.32 28.84
CA SER A 656 -39.39 12.49 29.73
C SER A 656 -38.91 13.78 29.05
N LEU A 657 -38.27 13.68 27.88
CA LEU A 657 -37.81 14.79 27.04
C LEU A 657 -38.82 15.25 25.97
N GLY A 658 -40.03 14.66 25.92
CA GLY A 658 -41.20 15.27 25.24
C GLY A 658 -41.27 15.18 23.71
N VAL A 659 -40.42 14.38 23.04
CA VAL A 659 -40.44 14.26 21.57
C VAL A 659 -41.57 13.31 21.13
N LYS A 660 -42.73 13.86 20.69
CA LYS A 660 -43.80 13.10 20.02
C LYS A 660 -43.70 13.30 18.50
N TYR A 661 -43.53 12.22 17.75
CA TYR A 661 -43.77 12.18 16.29
C TYR A 661 -45.20 12.66 15.99
N SER A 662 -45.37 13.58 15.02
CA SER A 662 -46.70 14.11 14.71
C SER A 662 -47.55 13.06 13.99
N GLU A 663 -48.80 12.93 14.42
CA GLU A 663 -49.79 11.94 13.95
C GLU A 663 -50.12 12.04 12.44
N ALA A 664 -49.69 13.13 11.80
CA ALA A 664 -49.84 13.40 10.38
C ALA A 664 -48.79 12.64 9.54
N ALA A 665 -47.52 12.61 9.97
CA ALA A 665 -46.45 11.90 9.28
C ALA A 665 -46.70 10.38 9.25
N ALA A 666 -47.19 9.83 10.37
CA ALA A 666 -47.55 8.42 10.48
C ALA A 666 -48.74 8.03 9.58
N ARG A 667 -49.68 8.95 9.31
CA ARG A 667 -50.80 8.70 8.38
C ARG A 667 -50.36 8.72 6.92
N MET A 668 -49.46 9.63 6.54
CA MET A 668 -48.93 9.71 5.18
C MET A 668 -48.08 8.50 4.82
N MET A 669 -47.23 8.01 5.74
CA MET A 669 -46.44 6.79 5.52
C MET A 669 -47.32 5.54 5.39
N ARG A 670 -48.43 5.45 6.15
CA ARG A 670 -49.39 4.33 6.05
C ARG A 670 -50.01 4.22 4.65
N GLN A 671 -50.45 5.34 4.09
CA GLN A 671 -51.08 5.37 2.76
C GLN A 671 -50.08 5.02 1.64
N ALA A 672 -48.83 5.45 1.78
CA ALA A 672 -47.77 5.16 0.81
C ALA A 672 -47.39 3.66 0.79
N VAL A 673 -47.38 3.01 1.95
CA VAL A 673 -47.09 1.56 2.09
C VAL A 673 -48.23 0.68 1.56
N GLU A 674 -49.49 1.05 1.81
CA GLU A 674 -50.65 0.34 1.26
C GLU A 674 -50.66 0.38 -0.27
N ASN A 675 -50.40 1.55 -0.87
CA ASN A 675 -50.38 1.70 -2.32
C ASN A 675 -49.19 0.96 -2.98
N ALA A 676 -48.03 0.90 -2.32
CA ALA A 676 -46.84 0.23 -2.85
C ALA A 676 -46.91 -1.31 -2.82
N ASN A 677 -47.70 -1.90 -1.91
CA ASN A 677 -47.83 -3.35 -1.77
C ASN A 677 -48.81 -4.01 -2.77
N VAL A 678 -49.71 -3.24 -3.38
CA VAL A 678 -50.70 -3.76 -4.34
C VAL A 678 -50.06 -4.08 -5.69
N ASP A 679 -49.06 -3.30 -6.13
CA ASP A 679 -48.54 -3.37 -7.51
C ASP A 679 -47.19 -4.12 -7.66
N ASN A 680 -46.45 -4.38 -6.57
CA ASN A 680 -45.06 -4.88 -6.65
C ASN A 680 -44.74 -6.12 -5.78
N GLY A 681 -45.78 -6.78 -5.24
CA GLY A 681 -45.63 -7.97 -4.39
C GLY A 681 -44.76 -9.12 -4.94
N PRO A 682 -44.80 -9.44 -6.25
CA PRO A 682 -43.98 -10.52 -6.84
C PRO A 682 -42.48 -10.18 -6.92
N VAL A 683 -42.13 -8.92 -7.20
CA VAL A 683 -40.72 -8.47 -7.28
C VAL A 683 -40.08 -8.47 -5.90
N CYS A 684 -40.83 -8.09 -4.86
CA CYS A 684 -40.38 -8.21 -3.47
C CYS A 684 -40.19 -9.67 -3.03
N HIS A 685 -41.02 -10.60 -3.52
CA HIS A 685 -40.84 -12.03 -3.27
C HIS A 685 -39.60 -12.58 -3.98
N LEU A 686 -39.37 -12.19 -5.24
CA LEU A 686 -38.20 -12.62 -6.01
C LEU A 686 -36.89 -12.10 -5.40
N ALA A 687 -36.85 -10.82 -5.01
CA ALA A 687 -35.68 -10.22 -4.34
C ALA A 687 -35.39 -10.89 -2.98
N SER A 688 -36.43 -11.19 -2.20
CA SER A 688 -36.29 -11.91 -0.93
C SER A 688 -35.78 -13.33 -1.14
N ILE A 689 -36.27 -14.04 -2.16
CA ILE A 689 -35.83 -15.40 -2.51
C ILE A 689 -34.37 -15.38 -2.97
N LEU A 690 -33.96 -14.42 -3.80
CA LEU A 690 -32.59 -14.28 -4.28
C LEU A 690 -31.61 -13.91 -3.17
N MET A 691 -32.00 -13.02 -2.25
CA MET A 691 -31.21 -12.72 -1.06
C MET A 691 -31.08 -13.93 -0.12
N MET A 692 -32.16 -14.70 0.06
CA MET A 692 -32.14 -15.92 0.88
C MET A 692 -31.27 -17.04 0.27
N ILE A 693 -31.30 -17.21 -1.06
CA ILE A 693 -30.43 -18.16 -1.77
C ILE A 693 -28.97 -17.73 -1.61
N ASN A 694 -28.69 -16.43 -1.70
CA ASN A 694 -27.35 -15.89 -1.49
C ASN A 694 -26.85 -16.13 -0.05
N SER A 695 -27.68 -15.86 0.97
CA SER A 695 -27.32 -16.10 2.38
C SER A 695 -27.21 -17.58 2.75
N TYR A 696 -27.99 -18.47 2.12
CA TYR A 696 -27.85 -19.92 2.32
C TYR A 696 -26.60 -20.46 1.61
N ALA A 697 -26.28 -19.98 0.40
CA ALA A 697 -25.06 -20.31 -0.33
C ALA A 697 -23.79 -19.83 0.38
N GLN A 698 -23.88 -18.72 1.13
CA GLN A 698 -22.82 -18.18 1.99
C GLN A 698 -22.76 -18.83 3.39
N GLY A 699 -23.64 -19.80 3.69
CA GLY A 699 -23.61 -20.57 4.94
C GLY A 699 -24.22 -19.88 6.16
N SER A 700 -24.65 -18.62 6.07
CA SER A 700 -25.12 -17.79 7.20
C SER A 700 -26.43 -18.26 7.84
N VAL A 701 -27.22 -19.07 7.14
CA VAL A 701 -28.53 -19.57 7.62
C VAL A 701 -28.41 -20.89 8.40
N LYS A 702 -27.25 -21.56 8.38
CA LYS A 702 -27.08 -22.88 9.02
C LYS A 702 -27.14 -22.87 10.55
N GLU A 703 -26.90 -21.73 11.21
CA GLU A 703 -26.93 -21.64 12.69
C GLU A 703 -28.28 -21.26 13.28
N LEU A 704 -29.25 -20.85 12.46
CA LEU A 704 -30.48 -20.20 12.96
C LEU A 704 -31.56 -21.18 13.44
N VAL A 705 -31.43 -22.48 13.19
CA VAL A 705 -32.45 -23.47 13.51
C VAL A 705 -31.79 -24.81 13.80
N ARG A 706 -31.99 -25.43 14.98
CA ARG A 706 -32.46 -26.84 15.09
C ARG A 706 -32.45 -27.47 16.50
N VAL A 707 -33.35 -28.44 16.63
CA VAL A 707 -33.53 -29.45 17.69
C VAL A 707 -32.89 -30.78 17.25
N LYS A 708 -32.52 -31.64 18.21
CA LYS A 708 -31.78 -32.91 18.07
C LYS A 708 -32.40 -33.96 17.11
N ASN A 709 -31.54 -34.64 16.33
CA ASN A 709 -31.68 -35.97 15.71
C ASN A 709 -32.48 -36.19 14.40
N GLU A 710 -32.60 -35.23 13.48
CA GLU A 710 -33.04 -35.52 12.10
C GLU A 710 -31.96 -35.20 11.04
N PRO A 711 -31.78 -36.05 10.00
CA PRO A 711 -30.81 -35.80 8.93
C PRO A 711 -31.20 -34.58 8.08
N SER A 712 -30.20 -33.77 7.69
CA SER A 712 -30.39 -32.48 7.05
C SER A 712 -30.94 -32.56 5.62
N THR A 713 -31.93 -31.74 5.28
CA THR A 713 -32.13 -31.27 3.89
C THR A 713 -32.45 -29.77 3.89
N MET A 714 -31.97 -29.06 2.87
CA MET A 714 -32.18 -27.62 2.64
C MET A 714 -33.67 -27.20 2.73
N LEU A 715 -34.57 -28.13 2.41
CA LEU A 715 -36.01 -27.91 2.41
C LEU A 715 -36.60 -27.73 3.83
N SER A 716 -36.06 -28.39 4.86
CA SER A 716 -36.64 -28.27 6.22
C SER A 716 -36.32 -26.94 6.90
N ASP A 717 -35.15 -26.35 6.63
CA ASP A 717 -34.78 -25.01 7.13
C ASP A 717 -35.57 -23.90 6.45
N LEU A 718 -35.74 -24.01 5.13
CA LEU A 718 -36.57 -23.08 4.36
C LEU A 718 -38.04 -23.11 4.78
N LEU A 719 -38.60 -24.28 5.13
CA LEU A 719 -39.99 -24.41 5.59
C LEU A 719 -40.24 -23.81 6.98
N VAL A 720 -39.28 -23.90 7.92
CA VAL A 720 -39.39 -23.27 9.25
C VAL A 720 -39.31 -21.75 9.15
N ILE A 721 -38.45 -21.23 8.27
CA ILE A 721 -38.27 -19.79 8.07
C ILE A 721 -39.44 -19.18 7.27
N CYS A 722 -39.96 -19.89 6.26
CA CYS A 722 -41.20 -19.50 5.57
C CYS A 722 -42.43 -19.49 6.51
N LYS A 723 -42.43 -20.31 7.57
CA LYS A 723 -43.45 -20.25 8.63
C LYS A 723 -43.27 -19.02 9.54
N LEU A 724 -42.02 -18.61 9.83
CA LEU A 724 -41.72 -17.39 10.59
C LEU A 724 -42.10 -16.12 9.81
N THR A 725 -41.85 -16.06 8.50
CA THR A 725 -42.32 -14.96 7.65
C THR A 725 -43.84 -14.98 7.43
N ARG A 726 -44.50 -16.14 7.49
CA ARG A 726 -45.97 -16.21 7.61
C ARG A 726 -46.49 -15.74 8.98
N GLY A 727 -45.72 -15.83 10.06
CA GLY A 727 -46.10 -15.37 11.40
C GLY A 727 -46.12 -13.85 11.57
N VAL A 728 -45.27 -13.12 10.83
CA VAL A 728 -45.30 -11.65 10.77
C VAL A 728 -46.58 -11.15 10.11
N ARG A 729 -47.27 -12.01 9.34
CA ARG A 729 -48.53 -11.71 8.67
C ARG A 729 -49.75 -11.61 9.59
N ALA A 730 -49.67 -11.98 10.87
CA ALA A 730 -50.82 -11.93 11.80
C ALA A 730 -50.70 -10.87 12.91
N ILE A 731 -49.53 -10.23 13.07
CA ILE A 731 -49.28 -9.19 14.10
C ILE A 731 -49.79 -7.81 13.68
N SER A 732 -50.19 -7.60 12.42
CA SER A 732 -50.95 -6.40 12.08
C SER A 732 -52.41 -6.64 11.70
N ASP A 733 -52.83 -7.87 11.42
CA ASP A 733 -54.20 -8.05 10.89
C ASP A 733 -55.31 -8.00 11.93
N ALA A 734 -54.99 -7.73 13.19
CA ALA A 734 -56.01 -7.77 14.20
C ALA A 734 -55.94 -6.58 15.16
N TYR A 735 -55.57 -6.79 16.40
CA TYR A 735 -56.40 -6.16 17.42
C TYR A 735 -55.70 -5.98 18.75
N GLY A 736 -54.36 -5.94 18.76
CA GLY A 736 -53.61 -6.00 20.00
C GLY A 736 -53.75 -7.36 20.72
N VAL A 737 -52.85 -7.58 21.68
CA VAL A 737 -52.63 -8.84 22.44
C VAL A 737 -51.93 -9.93 21.57
N ILE A 738 -50.92 -10.74 21.96
CA ILE A 738 -50.51 -11.45 23.19
C ILE A 738 -48.98 -11.79 23.12
N ARG A 739 -48.30 -11.86 24.28
CA ARG A 739 -46.92 -12.38 24.48
C ARG A 739 -46.92 -13.91 24.72
N PRO A 740 -45.90 -14.69 24.32
CA PRO A 740 -45.65 -15.99 24.93
C PRO A 740 -44.97 -15.79 26.30
N ASP A 741 -45.59 -16.32 27.35
CA ASP A 741 -45.06 -16.38 28.71
C ASP A 741 -44.34 -17.71 28.97
N ARG A 742 -43.36 -17.63 29.89
CA ARG A 742 -42.67 -18.65 30.70
C ARG A 742 -42.65 -20.12 30.21
N HIS A 743 -41.41 -20.57 29.96
CA HIS A 743 -40.81 -21.91 30.09
C HIS A 743 -40.26 -22.45 28.78
N GLU A 744 -39.07 -22.01 28.38
CA GLU A 744 -38.14 -22.87 27.63
C GLU A 744 -36.71 -22.36 27.88
N LEU A 745 -35.92 -23.21 28.54
CA LEU A 745 -34.55 -22.94 29.01
C LEU A 745 -33.56 -23.00 27.84
N ILE A 746 -32.67 -22.01 27.74
CA ILE A 746 -31.46 -22.06 26.92
C ILE A 746 -30.36 -22.73 27.76
N LEU A 747 -29.79 -23.84 27.27
CA LEU A 747 -28.63 -24.52 27.85
C LEU A 747 -27.56 -24.81 26.78
N TYR A 748 -26.30 -24.67 27.19
CA TYR A 748 -25.05 -24.71 26.39
C TYR A 748 -24.51 -26.14 26.11
N VAL A 749 -23.62 -26.28 25.11
CA VAL A 749 -22.31 -27.03 25.07
C VAL A 749 -22.04 -27.97 23.85
N THR A 750 -20.95 -27.63 23.11
CA THR A 750 -19.84 -28.28 22.32
C THR A 750 -19.94 -29.50 21.36
N GLU A 751 -19.22 -29.34 20.22
CA GLU A 751 -18.40 -30.24 19.35
C GLU A 751 -18.99 -31.53 18.69
N ALA A 752 -18.99 -31.60 17.34
CA ALA A 752 -18.71 -32.79 16.49
C ALA A 752 -18.80 -32.53 14.95
N GLU A 753 -18.09 -33.36 14.16
CA GLU A 753 -17.75 -33.36 12.70
C GLU A 753 -18.90 -33.57 11.65
N PRO A 754 -18.68 -33.32 10.32
CA PRO A 754 -19.76 -33.27 9.30
C PRO A 754 -20.00 -34.58 8.50
N PRO A 755 -21.24 -34.83 7.97
CA PRO A 755 -21.44 -35.86 6.93
C PRO A 755 -22.24 -35.45 5.65
N ASP A 756 -22.16 -36.36 4.65
CA ASP A 756 -22.42 -36.33 3.19
C ASP A 756 -23.84 -36.06 2.61
N ARG A 757 -23.90 -35.75 1.29
CA ARG A 757 -25.07 -35.33 0.46
C ARG A 757 -25.83 -36.49 -0.21
N GLY A 758 -27.18 -36.45 -0.25
CA GLY A 758 -28.09 -37.42 -0.93
C GLY A 758 -28.74 -36.94 -2.27
N PRO A 759 -29.54 -37.80 -2.97
CA PRO A 759 -29.95 -37.58 -4.38
C PRO A 759 -31.13 -36.60 -4.59
N LEU A 760 -31.10 -35.87 -5.72
CA LEU A 760 -31.86 -34.63 -5.99
C LEU A 760 -33.15 -34.79 -6.85
N ASP A 761 -33.48 -35.99 -7.33
CA ASP A 761 -34.61 -36.25 -8.24
C ASP A 761 -36.01 -35.79 -7.76
N PRO A 762 -36.36 -35.84 -6.45
CA PRO A 762 -37.66 -35.36 -5.97
C PRO A 762 -37.87 -33.85 -6.15
N ILE A 763 -36.78 -33.07 -6.18
CA ILE A 763 -36.82 -31.61 -6.29
C ILE A 763 -37.15 -31.18 -7.73
N LEU A 764 -36.58 -31.86 -8.73
CA LEU A 764 -36.90 -31.64 -10.14
C LEU A 764 -38.37 -31.97 -10.44
N HIS A 765 -38.93 -33.02 -9.84
CA HIS A 765 -40.34 -33.37 -10.04
C HIS A 765 -41.29 -32.29 -9.48
N MET A 766 -40.95 -31.71 -8.33
CA MET A 766 -41.74 -30.67 -7.68
C MET A 766 -41.62 -29.29 -8.36
N LEU A 767 -40.44 -28.92 -8.89
CA LEU A 767 -40.26 -27.70 -9.70
C LEU A 767 -41.04 -27.78 -11.03
N ASN A 768 -41.19 -28.99 -11.57
CA ASN A 768 -41.99 -29.24 -12.77
C ASN A 768 -43.51 -29.22 -12.49
N SER A 769 -43.95 -29.25 -11.23
CA SER A 769 -45.36 -29.15 -10.84
C SER A 769 -45.81 -27.75 -10.39
N LEU A 770 -44.93 -26.74 -10.46
CA LEU A 770 -45.28 -25.36 -10.11
C LEU A 770 -46.09 -24.71 -11.25
N THR A 771 -47.38 -24.52 -11.03
CA THR A 771 -48.33 -23.96 -12.02
C THR A 771 -48.53 -22.45 -11.89
N PHE A 772 -47.87 -21.75 -10.96
CA PHE A 772 -48.11 -20.32 -10.69
C PHE A 772 -47.76 -19.40 -11.88
N LEU A 773 -46.92 -19.86 -12.81
CA LEU A 773 -46.61 -19.14 -14.05
C LEU A 773 -47.80 -19.15 -15.03
N GLU A 774 -48.74 -20.10 -14.91
CA GLU A 774 -49.93 -20.17 -15.75
C GLU A 774 -50.94 -19.06 -15.40
N GLU A 775 -50.92 -18.58 -14.15
CA GLU A 775 -51.77 -17.50 -13.62
C GLU A 775 -51.21 -16.08 -13.88
N GLU A 776 -49.97 -15.96 -14.38
CA GLU A 776 -49.37 -14.67 -14.74
C GLU A 776 -49.82 -14.22 -16.14
N GLU A 777 -50.46 -13.05 -16.20
CA GLU A 777 -51.04 -12.49 -17.42
C GLU A 777 -50.06 -11.57 -18.17
N ASP A 778 -49.04 -11.01 -17.50
CA ASP A 778 -48.04 -10.17 -18.17
C ASP A 778 -46.97 -11.04 -18.88
N PRO A 779 -46.87 -10.97 -20.23
CA PRO A 779 -46.03 -11.88 -21.00
C PRO A 779 -44.53 -11.67 -20.77
N VAL A 780 -44.08 -10.47 -20.40
CA VAL A 780 -42.66 -10.19 -20.11
C VAL A 780 -42.28 -10.76 -18.76
N THR A 781 -43.11 -10.55 -17.74
CA THR A 781 -42.92 -11.08 -16.38
C THR A 781 -43.00 -12.61 -16.38
N LYS A 782 -43.97 -13.17 -17.10
CA LYS A 782 -44.08 -14.63 -17.30
C LYS A 782 -42.82 -15.21 -17.93
N GLN A 783 -42.25 -14.54 -18.94
CA GLN A 783 -41.00 -14.97 -19.59
C GLN A 783 -39.79 -14.86 -18.65
N ILE A 784 -39.68 -13.81 -17.84
CA ILE A 784 -38.58 -13.64 -16.88
C ILE A 784 -38.65 -14.71 -15.79
N CYS A 785 -39.83 -14.94 -15.23
CA CYS A 785 -40.02 -15.96 -14.20
C CYS A 785 -39.84 -17.39 -14.75
N GLN A 786 -40.22 -17.62 -16.01
CA GLN A 786 -39.93 -18.87 -16.72
C GLN A 786 -38.42 -19.05 -16.94
N ASN A 787 -37.70 -18.02 -17.38
CA ASN A 787 -36.24 -18.06 -17.56
C ASN A 787 -35.51 -18.32 -16.23
N ALA A 788 -36.00 -17.75 -15.12
CA ALA A 788 -35.47 -18.00 -13.79
C ALA A 788 -35.74 -19.43 -13.32
N LEU A 789 -36.94 -19.97 -13.59
CA LEU A 789 -37.28 -21.36 -13.30
C LEU A 789 -36.44 -22.34 -14.13
N ASP A 790 -36.17 -22.01 -15.38
CA ASP A 790 -35.33 -22.81 -16.28
C ASP A 790 -33.85 -22.78 -15.85
N LEU A 791 -33.36 -21.63 -15.39
CA LEU A 791 -32.03 -21.51 -14.78
C LEU A 791 -31.94 -22.36 -13.49
N MET A 792 -32.97 -22.34 -12.65
CA MET A 792 -33.03 -23.18 -11.45
C MET A 792 -33.04 -24.69 -11.77
N LYS A 793 -33.74 -25.11 -12.83
CA LYS A 793 -33.72 -26.50 -13.32
C LYS A 793 -32.36 -26.88 -13.93
N TRP A 794 -31.68 -25.94 -14.59
CA TRP A 794 -30.36 -26.11 -15.18
C TRP A 794 -29.25 -26.26 -14.14
N LEU A 795 -29.34 -25.53 -13.02
CA LEU A 795 -28.37 -25.58 -11.92
C LEU A 795 -28.43 -26.88 -11.09
N ILE A 796 -29.48 -27.69 -11.22
CA ILE A 796 -29.58 -29.03 -10.61
C ILE A 796 -28.92 -30.04 -11.56
N PRO A 797 -27.85 -30.76 -11.16
CA PRO A 797 -27.20 -31.74 -12.02
C PRO A 797 -28.20 -32.81 -12.45
N GLN A 798 -28.43 -32.95 -13.76
CA GLN A 798 -29.27 -34.03 -14.28
C GLN A 798 -28.55 -35.37 -14.07
N PRO A 799 -29.24 -36.43 -13.62
CA PRO A 799 -28.60 -37.74 -13.48
C PRO A 799 -28.02 -38.17 -14.83
N THR A 800 -26.71 -38.39 -14.87
CA THR A 800 -26.05 -39.05 -15.99
C THR A 800 -26.68 -40.43 -16.18
N LEU A 801 -27.44 -40.61 -17.27
CA LEU A 801 -27.73 -41.95 -17.77
C LEU A 801 -26.39 -42.64 -18.01
N GLY A 802 -26.17 -43.73 -17.27
CA GLY A 802 -24.89 -44.40 -17.21
C GLY A 802 -24.31 -44.70 -18.59
N ILE A 803 -23.06 -44.26 -18.80
CA ILE A 803 -22.12 -44.95 -19.67
C ILE A 803 -20.97 -45.37 -18.76
N THR A 804 -20.94 -46.68 -18.51
CA THR A 804 -19.90 -47.42 -17.81
C THR A 804 -18.53 -47.21 -18.43
N HIS A 805 -17.55 -46.74 -17.67
CA HIS A 805 -16.42 -47.55 -17.18
C HIS A 805 -15.50 -46.78 -16.23
#